data_AF-A0A373NQT0-F1
#
_entry.id   AF-A0A373NQT0-F1
#
_cell.length_a   1.000
_cell.length_b   1.000
_cell.length_c   1.000
_cell.angle_alpha   90.00
_cell.angle_beta   90.00
_cell.angle_gamma   90.00
#
_symmetry.space_group_name_H-M   'P 1'
#
loop_
_entity.id
_entity.type
_entity.pdbx_description
1 polymer ?
#
loop_
_entity_poly.entity_id
_entity_poly.type
_entity_poly.pdbx_seq_one_letter_code
_entity_poly.pdbx_strand_id
1 'polypeptide(L)'
;MVNDSTRAYSVYISDENNSVQGSGVLFYAGGKSAFVFTCAHVVDGLEKIRLFILKEINAACDRYDVFCTEISSSQVVYSPLDEVRTDDAGTKTHTEDLAIIQLGKPESLEIPVTNFLITETYRNRPVYVQGYPNGVPDGRSPIEYLDCLHGCVVVNPADSNRFTIRMDNTFIDAGSRVYELEGLSGAPVWEDSEEVNGLLGVFTSAYGATALLSKTFVTKAQQLRSIMKERFGIVMKRKLEGIPEQDVAGSSGDPIVFNGEIQTEEKSENEKWIENQLVGLRCIIEDLKLQDAIDRAKELIADSKFASLSKESQKKGKQYLLYCYEIADMDAEFDALESDMRESGLIKEHDVLRQLTRSFMQKKFQETVVAAQHYIDTEDSTKSKTLLSFAKAFLLLAKAYTEQLPIEETIGVLLNEQEKFIYPTDEVEDEALVYQMIGYVYGEHYHDNVNAVRFLNRSYQIGYDNIVLESLGVAYYNLAVYDATDENGKIPDFRKIDQKALYKARECFLIIKEKADALFWAGTMRRIGLCVYNTFVFLHDNYRILTIYPDVKKYLTKLPADAWRDVEMKYAKVSAQKGEIDAEEFPHITEKDKSLLEAIARSSKCMSLIEDVTANVPTKQIRGLLEIANEITDTLNFLEIAVEKIEKSERVPVYVQMINLYGRGILMFGWNKKHKMESIYNCISDCDDTNLLEYMRNFIFEMDAPIEEAINRFKKMYESHKNIITWQELNHLYIRHGMFDKADAMYRELFSEHKELIAEGPEYAYRAFIDYVMLYRRDLKYALQCYLDAKESFKDTDIEGFWELELMFYVNSFNDPERFETERKHFVEKGLVTEEAYHRTAFIAYLTNLNNAKALEHYNYIRQYPHWQDSGTGMVVAKKEEIYFLNWMGVLKPGCRPSLDSMGEEKAGEVREKYKTETWHSVIGRQLKNQFRVKKSIAMDAWSLYQLAEMDALDDIQSLDYVYVSHITVTRLLEELSKTNNLKIRIILEYIQLSDNIHIYTAGFKAQLEVRNVARYHEFASTVAVAIEKDCVAVYGDPIVDDSIIEHFRNRIVRVNDLESLLAER
;
A
#
# COMPACT_ATOMS: atom_id res chain seq x y z
N MET A 1 23.38 -13.08 3.23
CA MET A 1 24.14 -13.64 2.10
C MET A 1 24.20 -12.53 1.08
N VAL A 2 25.38 -12.17 0.57
CA VAL A 2 25.48 -11.11 -0.45
C VAL A 2 24.92 -11.69 -1.75
N ASN A 3 23.93 -11.04 -2.34
CA ASN A 3 23.39 -11.44 -3.65
C ASN A 3 24.43 -11.07 -4.72
N ASP A 4 25.33 -12.00 -5.03
CA ASP A 4 26.49 -11.75 -5.92
C ASP A 4 26.13 -11.72 -7.41
N SER A 5 24.88 -12.02 -7.76
CA SER A 5 24.42 -12.19 -9.17
C SER A 5 24.40 -10.89 -9.99
N THR A 6 24.43 -9.72 -9.34
CA THR A 6 24.24 -8.41 -9.97
C THR A 6 25.47 -7.50 -9.93
N ARG A 7 26.57 -7.93 -9.30
CA ARG A 7 27.82 -7.12 -9.17
C ARG A 7 28.37 -6.64 -10.52
N ALA A 8 28.29 -7.48 -11.55
CA ALA A 8 28.77 -7.16 -12.90
C ALA A 8 28.05 -5.96 -13.53
N TYR A 9 26.88 -5.58 -13.00
CA TYR A 9 26.14 -4.41 -13.45
C TYR A 9 26.57 -3.11 -12.76
N SER A 10 27.34 -3.15 -11.67
CA SER A 10 27.78 -1.93 -10.97
C SER A 10 28.96 -1.28 -11.68
N VAL A 11 28.84 0.03 -11.94
CA VAL A 11 29.87 0.87 -12.59
C VAL A 11 30.34 1.93 -11.61
N TYR A 12 31.65 2.11 -11.48
CA TYR A 12 32.20 3.25 -10.73
C TYR A 12 32.44 4.43 -11.68
N ILE A 13 32.02 5.62 -11.26
CA ILE A 13 32.09 6.86 -12.05
C ILE A 13 32.95 7.87 -11.30
N SER A 14 33.89 8.51 -12.01
CA SER A 14 34.71 9.60 -11.48
C SER A 14 35.12 10.63 -12.54
N ASP A 15 35.62 11.78 -12.11
CA ASP A 15 36.31 12.76 -12.95
C ASP A 15 37.82 12.47 -13.01
N GLU A 16 38.60 13.22 -13.80
CA GLU A 16 40.07 13.03 -13.92
C GLU A 16 40.82 13.19 -12.58
N ASN A 17 40.33 14.05 -11.68
CA ASN A 17 40.98 14.37 -10.41
C ASN A 17 40.48 13.52 -9.23
N ASN A 18 39.56 12.57 -9.46
CA ASN A 18 38.86 11.82 -8.40
C ASN A 18 38.19 12.73 -7.36
N SER A 19 37.80 13.93 -7.77
CA SER A 19 37.05 14.90 -6.98
C SER A 19 35.55 14.63 -6.97
N VAL A 20 35.03 13.99 -8.02
CA VAL A 20 33.65 13.48 -8.09
C VAL A 20 33.69 11.96 -8.08
N GLN A 21 32.84 11.35 -7.26
CA GLN A 21 32.75 9.91 -7.07
C GLN A 21 31.28 9.50 -7.05
N GLY A 22 30.92 8.54 -7.88
CA GLY A 22 29.56 8.03 -7.94
C GLY A 22 29.51 6.62 -8.50
N SER A 23 28.30 6.11 -8.59
CA SER A 23 27.94 4.76 -9.01
C SER A 23 27.09 4.80 -10.29
N GLY A 24 26.90 3.65 -10.92
CA GLY A 24 26.08 3.51 -12.12
C GLY A 24 25.65 2.07 -12.37
N VAL A 25 24.70 1.89 -13.28
CA VAL A 25 24.16 0.59 -13.72
C VAL A 25 24.52 0.34 -15.18
N LEU A 26 25.25 -0.73 -15.47
CA LEU A 26 25.59 -1.16 -16.81
C LEU A 26 24.41 -1.85 -17.49
N PHE A 27 24.07 -1.40 -18.69
CA PHE A 27 23.09 -2.02 -19.56
C PHE A 27 23.66 -2.25 -20.96
N TYR A 28 23.49 -3.46 -21.49
CA TYR A 28 23.95 -3.86 -22.80
C TYR A 28 22.91 -4.72 -23.52
N ALA A 29 22.37 -4.19 -24.62
CA ALA A 29 21.35 -4.85 -25.46
C ALA A 29 21.94 -5.65 -26.65
N GLY A 30 23.27 -5.81 -26.71
CA GLY A 30 23.96 -6.31 -27.91
C GLY A 30 24.45 -5.20 -28.85
N GLY A 31 25.38 -5.53 -29.75
CA GLY A 31 25.90 -4.58 -30.74
C GLY A 31 27.18 -3.83 -30.33
N LYS A 32 27.35 -2.61 -30.85
CA LYS A 32 28.59 -1.80 -30.71
C LYS A 32 28.54 -0.75 -29.60
N SER A 33 27.43 -0.61 -28.88
CA SER A 33 27.28 0.38 -27.81
C SER A 33 26.82 -0.29 -26.52
N ALA A 34 27.22 0.26 -25.39
CA ALA A 34 26.69 -0.05 -24.07
C ALA A 34 26.26 1.25 -23.38
N PHE A 35 25.50 1.13 -22.30
CA PHE A 35 24.88 2.25 -21.61
C PHE A 35 25.14 2.16 -20.11
N VAL A 36 25.34 3.31 -19.47
CA VAL A 36 25.42 3.41 -18.01
C VAL A 36 24.33 4.35 -17.52
N PHE A 37 23.45 3.85 -16.65
CA PHE A 37 22.43 4.65 -15.97
C PHE A 37 23.01 5.18 -14.66
N THR A 38 22.85 6.47 -14.38
CA THR A 38 23.33 7.11 -13.15
C THR A 38 22.47 8.34 -12.83
N CYS A 39 22.82 9.08 -11.79
CA CYS A 39 22.16 10.33 -11.44
C CYS A 39 22.72 11.52 -12.20
N ALA A 40 21.87 12.50 -12.49
CA ALA A 40 22.27 13.69 -13.24
C ALA A 40 23.33 14.49 -12.47
N HIS A 41 23.16 14.66 -11.16
CA HIS A 41 24.12 15.42 -10.34
C HIS A 41 25.52 14.78 -10.25
N VAL A 42 25.66 13.47 -10.54
CA VAL A 42 26.96 12.79 -10.55
C VAL A 42 27.81 13.21 -11.75
N VAL A 43 27.16 13.61 -12.85
CA VAL A 43 27.82 13.91 -14.12
C VAL A 43 27.65 15.36 -14.58
N ASP A 44 26.75 16.12 -13.96
CA ASP A 44 26.54 17.53 -14.31
C ASP A 44 27.80 18.37 -14.07
N GLY A 45 28.13 19.22 -15.04
CA GLY A 45 29.30 20.10 -14.98
C GLY A 45 30.65 19.43 -15.25
N LEU A 46 30.72 18.11 -15.44
CA LEU A 46 31.96 17.42 -15.82
C LEU A 46 32.25 17.61 -17.32
N GLU A 47 33.51 17.85 -17.69
CA GLU A 47 33.93 17.86 -19.11
C GLU A 47 34.22 16.44 -19.62
N LYS A 48 34.82 15.62 -18.75
CA LYS A 48 35.22 14.24 -19.00
C LYS A 48 34.85 13.34 -17.84
N ILE A 49 34.35 12.16 -18.16
CA ILE A 49 33.83 11.19 -17.20
C ILE A 49 34.61 9.89 -17.39
N ARG A 50 35.19 9.37 -16.31
CA ARG A 50 35.87 8.07 -16.25
C ARG A 50 34.90 7.01 -15.73
N LEU A 51 34.76 5.94 -16.49
CA LEU A 51 33.91 4.80 -16.15
C LEU A 51 34.79 3.57 -15.89
N PHE A 52 34.52 2.88 -14.78
CA PHE A 52 35.18 1.63 -14.42
C PHE A 52 34.13 0.52 -14.40
N ILE A 53 34.22 -0.38 -15.37
CA ILE A 53 33.26 -1.45 -15.63
C ILE A 53 33.86 -2.78 -15.20
N LEU A 54 33.11 -3.56 -14.42
CA LEU A 54 33.53 -4.89 -13.98
C LEU A 54 33.33 -5.91 -15.11
N LYS A 55 34.39 -6.62 -15.47
CA LYS A 55 34.36 -7.76 -16.40
C LYS A 55 34.45 -9.05 -15.60
N GLU A 56 33.38 -9.84 -15.64
CA GLU A 56 33.35 -11.13 -14.94
C GLU A 56 34.36 -12.12 -15.55
N ILE A 57 35.21 -12.69 -14.71
CA ILE A 57 36.05 -13.86 -15.05
C ILE A 57 35.43 -15.12 -14.43
N ASN A 58 35.07 -15.05 -13.15
CA ASN A 58 34.39 -16.11 -12.41
C ASN A 58 33.68 -15.53 -11.19
N ALA A 59 32.36 -15.34 -11.28
CA ALA A 59 31.55 -14.81 -10.19
C ALA A 59 31.60 -15.68 -8.92
N ALA A 60 31.65 -17.02 -9.04
CA ALA A 60 31.65 -17.93 -7.90
C ALA A 60 32.92 -17.83 -7.01
N CYS A 61 33.99 -17.20 -7.53
CA CYS A 61 35.23 -16.96 -6.81
C CYS A 61 35.53 -15.46 -6.59
N ASP A 62 34.54 -14.59 -6.83
CA ASP A 62 34.67 -13.12 -6.74
C ASP A 62 35.85 -12.56 -7.56
N ARG A 63 36.01 -13.06 -8.80
CA ARG A 63 37.09 -12.64 -9.70
C ARG A 63 36.55 -11.81 -10.85
N TYR A 64 36.89 -10.53 -10.83
CA TYR A 64 36.55 -9.54 -11.84
C TYR A 64 37.80 -8.80 -12.33
N ASP A 65 37.89 -8.58 -13.63
CA ASP A 65 38.77 -7.58 -14.23
C ASP A 65 38.07 -6.22 -14.27
N VAL A 66 38.83 -5.13 -14.35
CA VAL A 66 38.29 -3.77 -14.41
C VAL A 66 38.66 -3.14 -15.74
N PHE A 67 37.64 -2.81 -16.53
CA PHE A 67 37.80 -2.05 -17.75
C PHE A 67 37.57 -0.56 -17.49
N CYS A 68 38.57 0.28 -17.77
CA CYS A 68 38.50 1.72 -17.59
C CYS A 68 38.40 2.43 -18.95
N THR A 69 37.47 3.37 -19.08
CA THR A 69 37.35 4.24 -20.26
C THR A 69 37.00 5.66 -19.86
N GLU A 70 37.38 6.62 -20.69
CA GLU A 70 37.04 8.03 -20.54
C GLU A 70 36.11 8.45 -21.68
N ILE A 71 35.10 9.25 -21.36
CA ILE A 71 34.08 9.73 -22.29
C ILE A 71 33.82 11.23 -22.09
N SER A 72 33.32 11.90 -23.13
CA SER A 72 32.95 13.31 -23.05
C SER A 72 31.54 13.47 -22.48
N SER A 73 31.28 14.57 -21.78
CA SER A 73 29.92 14.94 -21.34
C SER A 73 28.90 15.12 -22.47
N SER A 74 29.36 15.30 -23.71
CA SER A 74 28.50 15.27 -24.90
C SER A 74 27.80 13.93 -25.15
N GLN A 75 28.27 12.85 -24.51
CA GLN A 75 27.68 11.50 -24.58
C GLN A 75 26.67 11.22 -23.46
N VAL A 76 26.38 12.23 -22.63
CA VAL A 76 25.41 12.16 -21.53
C VAL A 76 24.06 12.66 -22.01
N VAL A 77 23.02 11.90 -21.71
CA VAL A 77 21.62 12.23 -21.94
C VAL A 77 20.92 12.37 -20.61
N TYR A 78 20.36 13.55 -20.34
CA TYR A 78 19.52 13.79 -19.15
C TYR A 78 18.05 13.47 -19.43
N SER A 79 17.28 13.27 -18.36
CA SER A 79 15.82 13.15 -18.46
C SER A 79 15.22 14.42 -19.12
N PRO A 80 14.30 14.28 -20.08
CA PRO A 80 13.66 15.44 -20.73
C PRO A 80 12.67 16.18 -19.82
N LEU A 81 12.27 15.57 -18.70
CA LEU A 81 11.40 16.15 -17.69
C LEU A 81 12.17 16.89 -16.58
N ASP A 82 13.50 16.87 -16.66
CA ASP A 82 14.36 17.39 -15.61
C ASP A 82 14.43 18.93 -15.66
N GLU A 83 14.06 19.55 -14.54
CA GLU A 83 14.24 20.98 -14.30
C GLU A 83 15.45 21.20 -13.40
N VAL A 84 16.39 22.03 -13.86
CA VAL A 84 17.56 22.40 -13.06
C VAL A 84 17.25 23.65 -12.25
N ARG A 85 17.18 23.51 -10.93
CA ARG A 85 17.05 24.63 -9.99
C ARG A 85 18.40 24.95 -9.39
N THR A 86 18.78 26.23 -9.45
CA THR A 86 20.00 26.72 -8.80
C THR A 86 19.61 27.46 -7.53
N ASP A 87 20.14 27.04 -6.38
CA ASP A 87 19.93 27.75 -5.13
C ASP A 87 20.77 29.04 -5.03
N ASP A 88 20.54 29.84 -3.99
CA ASP A 88 21.27 31.09 -3.74
C ASP A 88 22.77 30.86 -3.49
N ALA A 89 23.19 29.63 -3.22
CA ALA A 89 24.59 29.21 -3.04
C ALA A 89 25.25 28.73 -4.35
N GLY A 90 24.50 28.66 -5.45
CA GLY A 90 24.98 28.19 -6.75
C GLY A 90 24.93 26.67 -6.94
N THR A 91 24.37 25.92 -5.99
CA THR A 91 24.17 24.46 -6.09
C THR A 91 23.03 24.17 -7.04
N LYS A 92 23.27 23.31 -8.02
CA LYS A 92 22.23 22.84 -8.94
C LYS A 92 21.56 21.60 -8.37
N THR A 93 20.24 21.58 -8.47
CA THR A 93 19.39 20.43 -8.10
C THR A 93 18.55 20.04 -9.30
N HIS A 94 18.48 18.73 -9.55
CA HIS A 94 17.76 18.11 -10.65
C HIS A 94 16.44 17.53 -10.12
N THR A 95 15.31 17.84 -10.74
CA THR A 95 13.98 17.35 -10.30
C THR A 95 13.82 15.86 -10.52
N GLU A 96 14.34 15.32 -11.63
CA GLU A 96 14.31 13.90 -11.96
C GLU A 96 15.61 13.20 -11.53
N ASP A 97 16.73 13.90 -11.66
CA ASP A 97 18.06 13.44 -11.26
C ASP A 97 18.46 12.09 -11.89
N LEU A 98 18.27 11.99 -13.21
CA LEU A 98 18.54 10.80 -14.01
C LEU A 98 19.38 11.16 -15.24
N ALA A 99 20.44 10.38 -15.48
CA ALA A 99 21.30 10.50 -16.64
C ALA A 99 21.64 9.14 -17.25
N ILE A 100 21.75 9.11 -18.58
CA ILE A 100 22.15 7.95 -19.36
C ILE A 100 23.42 8.30 -20.12
N ILE A 101 24.45 7.51 -19.91
CA ILE A 101 25.74 7.65 -20.55
C ILE A 101 25.85 6.62 -21.67
N GLN A 102 26.13 7.07 -22.89
CA GLN A 102 26.38 6.18 -24.02
C GLN A 102 27.89 5.94 -24.22
N LEU A 103 28.32 4.67 -24.22
CA LEU A 103 29.69 4.28 -24.54
C LEU A 103 29.75 3.41 -25.81
N GLY A 104 30.79 3.64 -26.63
CA GLY A 104 31.16 2.69 -27.68
C GLY A 104 31.81 1.47 -27.05
N LYS A 105 31.26 0.28 -27.28
CA LYS A 105 31.77 -0.99 -26.75
C LYS A 105 33.07 -1.37 -27.47
N PRO A 106 34.24 -1.36 -26.81
CA PRO A 106 35.46 -1.82 -27.43
C PRO A 106 35.40 -3.34 -27.66
N GLU A 107 36.07 -3.82 -28.71
CA GLU A 107 36.14 -5.26 -29.02
C GLU A 107 36.72 -6.09 -27.88
N SER A 108 37.61 -5.52 -27.07
CA SER A 108 38.23 -6.16 -25.89
C SER A 108 37.28 -6.34 -24.70
N LEU A 109 36.16 -5.61 -24.66
CA LEU A 109 35.16 -5.70 -23.59
C LEU A 109 34.09 -6.73 -23.97
N GLU A 110 34.25 -7.93 -23.43
CA GLU A 110 33.25 -9.01 -23.53
C GLU A 110 32.33 -8.93 -22.33
N ILE A 111 31.08 -8.51 -22.58
CA ILE A 111 30.00 -8.46 -21.59
C ILE A 111 28.78 -9.19 -22.16
N PRO A 112 28.07 -10.01 -21.36
CA PRO A 112 26.85 -10.68 -21.79
C PRO A 112 25.71 -9.67 -21.97
N VAL A 113 24.73 -10.02 -22.80
CA VAL A 113 23.50 -9.21 -22.93
C VAL A 113 22.80 -9.17 -21.57
N THR A 114 22.39 -7.98 -21.17
CA THR A 114 21.73 -7.75 -19.89
C THR A 114 20.44 -8.55 -19.77
N ASN A 115 20.24 -9.20 -18.62
CA ASN A 115 19.08 -10.06 -18.35
C ASN A 115 18.14 -9.54 -17.25
N PHE A 116 18.44 -8.40 -16.64
CA PHE A 116 17.55 -7.82 -15.62
C PHE A 116 16.30 -7.18 -16.25
N LEU A 117 15.23 -7.11 -15.47
CA LEU A 117 13.93 -6.56 -15.85
C LEU A 117 13.63 -5.33 -15.02
N ILE A 118 12.82 -4.40 -15.53
CA ILE A 118 12.23 -3.34 -14.72
C ILE A 118 11.02 -3.90 -13.96
N THR A 119 10.95 -3.69 -12.65
CA THR A 119 9.86 -4.18 -11.78
C THR A 119 9.14 -3.04 -11.06
N GLU A 120 7.90 -3.30 -10.64
CA GLU A 120 7.09 -2.34 -9.90
C GLU A 120 7.54 -2.24 -8.44
N THR A 121 7.53 -1.01 -7.90
CA THR A 121 7.95 -0.74 -6.53
C THR A 121 6.72 -0.67 -5.61
N TYR A 122 6.78 -1.36 -4.47
CA TYR A 122 5.75 -1.30 -3.42
C TYR A 122 6.37 -0.88 -2.09
N ARG A 123 5.55 -0.33 -1.17
CA ARG A 123 5.99 -0.03 0.19
C ARG A 123 6.42 -1.32 0.91
N ASN A 124 7.40 -1.20 1.79
CA ASN A 124 8.07 -2.27 2.53
C ASN A 124 8.77 -3.35 1.70
N ARG A 125 8.86 -3.22 0.37
CA ARG A 125 9.58 -4.19 -0.46
C ARG A 125 11.04 -4.29 0.00
N PRO A 126 11.57 -5.50 0.29
CA PRO A 126 12.99 -5.70 0.54
C PRO A 126 13.82 -5.35 -0.68
N VAL A 127 14.91 -4.61 -0.46
CA VAL A 127 15.80 -4.14 -1.51
C VAL A 127 17.26 -4.32 -1.11
N TYR A 128 18.12 -4.40 -2.12
CA TYR A 128 19.55 -4.23 -1.91
C TYR A 128 20.15 -3.28 -2.95
N VAL A 129 21.21 -2.58 -2.55
CA VAL A 129 21.92 -1.57 -3.35
C VAL A 129 23.37 -1.96 -3.47
N GLN A 130 23.90 -1.97 -4.69
CA GLN A 130 25.29 -2.34 -4.98
C GLN A 130 26.05 -1.17 -5.59
N GLY A 131 26.91 -0.52 -4.81
CA GLY A 131 27.62 0.69 -5.22
C GLY A 131 28.89 0.95 -4.42
N TYR A 132 29.40 2.18 -4.52
CA TYR A 132 30.72 2.56 -4.00
C TYR A 132 30.60 3.67 -2.94
N PRO A 133 30.19 3.37 -1.69
CA PRO A 133 29.82 4.38 -0.70
C PRO A 133 30.94 5.39 -0.37
N ASN A 134 32.21 5.00 -0.44
CA ASN A 134 33.37 5.89 -0.21
C ASN A 134 34.16 6.21 -1.48
N GLY A 135 33.59 5.90 -2.65
CA GLY A 135 34.31 5.80 -3.92
C GLY A 135 35.55 4.91 -3.84
N VAL A 136 36.46 5.08 -4.81
CA VAL A 136 37.63 4.22 -4.97
C VAL A 136 38.91 5.06 -4.85
N PRO A 137 39.81 4.78 -3.88
CA PRO A 137 41.07 5.50 -3.77
C PRO A 137 41.97 5.34 -5.01
N ASP A 138 42.75 6.36 -5.33
CA ASP A 138 43.67 6.38 -6.47
C ASP A 138 44.54 5.11 -6.55
N GLY A 139 44.50 4.43 -7.70
CA GLY A 139 45.32 3.25 -7.98
C GLY A 139 44.83 1.95 -7.32
N ARG A 140 43.67 1.95 -6.66
CA ARG A 140 43.01 0.75 -6.14
C ARG A 140 42.03 0.15 -7.14
N SER A 141 41.69 -1.12 -6.93
CA SER A 141 40.74 -1.84 -7.78
C SER A 141 39.30 -1.58 -7.31
N PRO A 142 38.37 -1.10 -8.17
CA PRO A 142 36.98 -0.87 -7.80
C PRO A 142 36.29 -2.06 -7.12
N ILE A 143 36.58 -3.30 -7.53
CA ILE A 143 35.97 -4.50 -6.92
C ILE A 143 36.25 -4.62 -5.41
N GLU A 144 37.38 -4.09 -4.92
CA GLU A 144 37.73 -4.10 -3.48
C GLU A 144 36.86 -3.13 -2.65
N TYR A 145 36.11 -2.24 -3.32
CA TYR A 145 35.32 -1.15 -2.73
C TYR A 145 33.85 -1.19 -3.15
N LEU A 146 33.42 -2.23 -3.87
CA LEU A 146 32.02 -2.46 -4.18
C LEU A 146 31.32 -3.06 -2.94
N ASP A 147 30.36 -2.32 -2.40
CA ASP A 147 29.59 -2.76 -1.25
C ASP A 147 28.14 -3.09 -1.63
N CYS A 148 27.53 -3.97 -0.83
CA CYS A 148 26.13 -4.35 -0.92
C CYS A 148 25.39 -3.95 0.36
N LEU A 149 24.44 -3.03 0.24
CA LEU A 149 23.61 -2.55 1.33
C LEU A 149 22.21 -3.15 1.20
N HIS A 150 21.60 -3.57 2.30
CA HIS A 150 20.22 -4.05 2.32
C HIS A 150 19.32 -3.04 3.03
N GLY A 151 18.06 -3.03 2.64
CA GLY A 151 17.05 -2.17 3.22
C GLY A 151 15.65 -2.53 2.74
N CYS A 152 14.72 -1.59 2.93
CA CYS A 152 13.36 -1.73 2.45
C CYS A 152 12.80 -0.39 1.94
N VAL A 153 11.83 -0.46 1.04
CA VAL A 153 11.06 0.72 0.61
C VAL A 153 10.21 1.21 1.79
N VAL A 154 10.30 2.49 2.16
CA VAL A 154 9.52 3.05 3.28
C VAL A 154 8.39 3.97 2.82
N VAL A 155 8.57 4.63 1.67
CA VAL A 155 7.57 5.53 1.07
C VAL A 155 7.63 5.36 -0.44
N ASN A 156 6.49 5.08 -1.07
CA ASN A 156 6.33 5.14 -2.52
C ASN A 156 5.13 6.06 -2.83
N PRO A 157 5.35 7.37 -3.04
CA PRO A 157 4.28 8.28 -3.39
C PRO A 157 3.79 7.97 -4.81
N ALA A 158 2.47 7.90 -4.96
CA ALA A 158 1.76 7.67 -6.23
C ALA A 158 2.17 8.68 -7.33
N ASP A 159 2.21 9.98 -6.98
CA ASP A 159 2.53 11.08 -7.89
C ASP A 159 4.01 11.47 -7.88
N SER A 160 4.92 10.55 -7.55
CA SER A 160 6.35 10.83 -7.52
C SER A 160 7.15 9.87 -8.40
N ASN A 161 8.09 10.44 -9.15
CA ASN A 161 9.14 9.73 -9.87
C ASN A 161 10.20 9.13 -8.93
N ARG A 162 10.11 9.41 -7.63
CA ARG A 162 11.01 8.90 -6.61
C ARG A 162 10.25 8.10 -5.56
N PHE A 163 10.93 7.11 -5.00
CA PHE A 163 10.53 6.46 -3.76
C PHE A 163 11.66 6.59 -2.73
N THR A 164 11.34 6.32 -1.48
CA THR A 164 12.29 6.37 -0.37
C THR A 164 12.55 4.96 0.12
N ILE A 165 13.81 4.62 0.31
CA ILE A 165 14.24 3.39 0.98
C ILE A 165 14.90 3.73 2.31
N ARG A 166 14.87 2.79 3.25
CA ARG A 166 15.65 2.84 4.48
C ARG A 166 16.66 1.72 4.50
N MET A 167 17.94 2.05 4.65
CA MET A 167 19.01 1.06 4.79
C MET A 167 19.06 0.52 6.21
N ASP A 168 19.18 -0.79 6.35
CA ASP A 168 19.26 -1.48 7.64
C ASP A 168 20.73 -1.73 8.10
N ASN A 169 21.71 -1.49 7.22
CA ASN A 169 23.12 -1.78 7.48
C ASN A 169 23.77 -0.77 8.46
N THR A 170 24.37 -1.30 9.53
CA THR A 170 24.95 -0.51 10.64
C THR A 170 26.42 -0.13 10.45
N PHE A 171 27.08 -0.58 9.38
CA PHE A 171 28.50 -0.32 9.15
C PHE A 171 28.78 1.08 8.57
N ILE A 172 27.76 1.79 8.08
CA ILE A 172 27.91 3.17 7.62
C ILE A 172 28.21 4.06 8.83
N ASP A 173 29.40 4.67 8.85
CA ASP A 173 29.85 5.48 9.98
C ASP A 173 28.89 6.67 10.20
N ALA A 174 28.33 6.78 11.40
CA ALA A 174 27.43 7.88 11.74
C ALA A 174 28.11 9.26 11.63
N GLY A 175 29.45 9.32 11.79
CA GLY A 175 30.25 10.54 11.64
C GLY A 175 30.49 10.96 10.19
N SER A 176 30.40 10.02 9.25
CA SER A 176 30.74 10.21 7.82
C SER A 176 29.60 9.83 6.87
N ARG A 177 28.41 9.56 7.42
CA ARG A 177 27.24 8.99 6.72
C ARG A 177 26.80 9.75 5.47
N VAL A 178 26.89 11.07 5.47
CA VAL A 178 26.50 11.88 4.29
C VAL A 178 27.44 11.57 3.12
N TYR A 179 28.75 11.59 3.37
CA TYR A 179 29.77 11.30 2.36
C TYR A 179 29.70 9.84 1.88
N GLU A 180 29.45 8.90 2.80
CA GLU A 180 29.26 7.48 2.46
C GLU A 180 28.03 7.22 1.58
N LEU A 181 26.97 8.02 1.73
CA LEU A 181 25.77 7.87 0.90
C LEU A 181 25.92 8.62 -0.43
N GLU A 182 26.74 9.67 -0.51
CA GLU A 182 27.06 10.36 -1.76
C GLU A 182 27.80 9.45 -2.76
N GLY A 183 28.70 8.57 -2.31
CA GLY A 183 29.35 7.60 -3.22
C GLY A 183 28.39 6.56 -3.83
N LEU A 184 27.24 6.34 -3.19
CA LEU A 184 26.16 5.49 -3.72
C LEU A 184 25.28 6.21 -4.75
N SER A 185 25.42 7.52 -4.94
CA SER A 185 24.69 8.24 -5.98
C SER A 185 24.87 7.59 -7.35
N GLY A 186 23.77 7.21 -7.99
CA GLY A 186 23.75 6.47 -9.24
C GLY A 186 23.74 4.94 -9.10
N ALA A 187 23.81 4.38 -7.89
CA ALA A 187 23.86 2.93 -7.69
C ALA A 187 22.53 2.24 -8.04
N PRO A 188 22.55 1.02 -8.60
CA PRO A 188 21.34 0.24 -8.83
C PRO A 188 20.67 -0.13 -7.51
N VAL A 189 19.35 0.05 -7.46
CA VAL A 189 18.49 -0.47 -6.40
C VAL A 189 17.73 -1.67 -6.93
N TRP A 190 18.09 -2.84 -6.42
CA TRP A 190 17.55 -4.13 -6.82
C TRP A 190 16.46 -4.59 -5.86
N GLU A 191 15.51 -5.33 -6.40
CA GLU A 191 14.62 -6.18 -5.63
C GLU A 191 15.40 -7.32 -4.96
N ASP A 192 15.22 -7.51 -3.64
CA ASP A 192 15.83 -8.62 -2.91
C ASP A 192 14.97 -9.89 -3.04
N SER A 193 15.01 -10.50 -4.23
CA SER A 193 14.28 -11.72 -4.59
C SER A 193 15.18 -12.76 -5.24
N GLU A 194 14.92 -14.04 -4.98
CA GLU A 194 15.66 -15.16 -5.57
C GLU A 194 15.22 -15.50 -7.01
N GLU A 195 14.06 -14.99 -7.46
CA GLU A 195 13.44 -15.42 -8.73
C GLU A 195 13.88 -14.61 -9.96
N VAL A 196 14.15 -13.31 -9.81
CA VAL A 196 14.40 -12.38 -10.92
C VAL A 196 15.36 -11.26 -10.49
N ASN A 197 16.28 -10.87 -11.37
CA ASN A 197 17.03 -9.61 -11.24
C ASN A 197 16.11 -8.43 -11.60
N GLY A 198 15.35 -7.91 -10.63
CA GLY A 198 14.44 -6.78 -10.80
C GLY A 198 15.11 -5.45 -10.44
N LEU A 199 15.28 -4.54 -11.41
CA LEU A 199 15.75 -3.17 -11.18
C LEU A 199 14.56 -2.27 -10.84
N LEU A 200 14.56 -1.73 -9.63
CA LEU A 200 13.51 -0.82 -9.14
C LEU A 200 13.85 0.64 -9.45
N GLY A 201 15.13 1.01 -9.40
CA GLY A 201 15.55 2.39 -9.59
C GLY A 201 17.04 2.63 -9.45
N VAL A 202 17.39 3.91 -9.50
CA VAL A 202 18.76 4.42 -9.33
C VAL A 202 18.81 5.28 -8.06
N PHE A 203 19.74 4.97 -7.17
CA PHE A 203 19.94 5.66 -5.90
C PHE A 203 20.34 7.11 -6.15
N THR A 204 19.64 8.10 -5.58
CA THR A 204 19.96 9.52 -5.85
C THR A 204 20.79 10.15 -4.76
N SER A 205 20.23 10.34 -3.56
CA SER A 205 20.90 11.10 -2.51
C SER A 205 20.21 10.95 -1.16
N ALA A 206 20.91 11.36 -0.10
CA ALA A 206 20.39 11.52 1.25
C ALA A 206 20.88 12.86 1.82
N TYR A 207 19.97 13.72 2.30
CA TYR A 207 20.32 15.06 2.78
C TYR A 207 19.93 15.28 4.26
N GLY A 208 20.81 15.94 5.02
CA GLY A 208 20.49 16.41 6.38
C GLY A 208 19.93 15.31 7.30
N ALA A 209 18.73 15.53 7.86
CA ALA A 209 18.09 14.59 8.79
C ALA A 209 17.73 13.23 8.14
N THR A 210 17.55 13.16 6.82
CA THR A 210 17.23 11.90 6.13
C THR A 210 18.44 10.97 6.07
N ALA A 211 19.64 11.49 5.81
CA ALA A 211 20.90 10.74 5.89
C ALA A 211 21.13 10.19 7.30
N LEU A 212 20.87 10.98 8.35
CA LEU A 212 20.99 10.53 9.75
C LEU A 212 20.08 9.33 10.06
N LEU A 213 18.88 9.29 9.46
CA LEU A 213 17.90 8.21 9.60
C LEU A 213 18.07 7.05 8.61
N SER A 214 19.17 7.04 7.83
CA SER A 214 19.43 6.09 6.74
C SER A 214 18.30 6.02 5.69
N LYS A 215 17.55 7.12 5.53
CA LYS A 215 16.49 7.25 4.52
C LYS A 215 17.07 7.92 3.27
N THR A 216 16.93 7.26 2.14
CA THR A 216 17.54 7.71 0.88
C THR A 216 16.51 7.71 -0.24
N PHE A 217 16.67 8.64 -1.18
CA PHE A 217 15.79 8.72 -2.34
C PHE A 217 16.30 7.83 -3.47
N VAL A 218 15.36 7.30 -4.24
CA VAL A 218 15.62 6.45 -5.40
C VAL A 218 14.72 6.93 -6.53
N THR A 219 15.29 7.22 -7.70
CA THR A 219 14.51 7.53 -8.91
C THR A 219 14.04 6.23 -9.54
N LYS A 220 12.74 6.12 -9.83
CA LYS A 220 12.09 4.93 -10.40
C LYS A 220 12.70 4.60 -11.77
N ALA A 221 13.00 3.32 -12.00
CA ALA A 221 13.62 2.87 -13.25
C ALA A 221 12.68 2.94 -14.47
N GLN A 222 11.38 3.18 -14.27
CA GLN A 222 10.39 3.22 -15.35
C GLN A 222 10.74 4.25 -16.43
N GLN A 223 11.23 5.44 -16.07
CA GLN A 223 11.61 6.49 -17.04
C GLN A 223 12.76 6.09 -17.97
N LEU A 224 13.64 5.19 -17.52
CA LEU A 224 14.73 4.69 -18.35
C LEU A 224 14.18 4.01 -19.61
N ARG A 225 13.02 3.35 -19.52
CA ARG A 225 12.41 2.65 -20.65
C ARG A 225 12.05 3.61 -21.77
N SER A 226 11.35 4.70 -21.46
CA SER A 226 10.91 5.70 -22.44
C SER A 226 12.10 6.42 -23.08
N ILE A 227 13.09 6.81 -22.26
CA ILE A 227 14.31 7.47 -22.76
C ILE A 227 15.12 6.50 -23.65
N MET A 228 15.30 5.26 -23.23
CA MET A 228 16.06 4.26 -23.99
C MET A 228 15.42 3.95 -25.35
N LYS A 229 14.08 3.96 -25.40
CA LYS A 229 13.33 3.78 -26.63
C LYS A 229 13.48 4.96 -27.58
N GLU A 230 13.07 6.15 -27.15
CA GLU A 230 12.95 7.31 -28.05
C GLU A 230 14.31 7.83 -28.50
N ARG A 231 15.36 7.67 -27.67
CA ARG A 231 16.72 8.15 -28.01
C ARG A 231 17.60 7.13 -28.69
N PHE A 232 17.46 5.85 -28.32
CA PHE A 232 18.40 4.81 -28.74
C PHE A 232 17.73 3.62 -29.45
N GLY A 233 16.40 3.59 -29.55
CA GLY A 233 15.65 2.50 -30.19
C GLY A 233 15.65 1.20 -29.39
N ILE A 234 15.95 1.25 -28.09
CA ILE A 234 16.18 0.07 -27.25
C ILE A 234 14.97 -0.22 -26.34
N VAL A 235 14.57 -1.49 -26.32
CA VAL A 235 13.49 -1.99 -25.46
C VAL A 235 14.01 -2.67 -24.22
N MET A 236 13.71 -2.05 -23.08
CA MET A 236 13.91 -2.64 -21.77
C MET A 236 12.66 -3.39 -21.33
N LYS A 237 12.81 -4.69 -21.10
CA LYS A 237 11.72 -5.56 -20.66
C LYS A 237 11.29 -5.21 -19.23
N ARG A 238 9.99 -5.37 -18.95
CA ARG A 238 9.41 -5.28 -17.60
C ARG A 238 8.57 -6.50 -17.27
N LYS A 239 8.17 -6.70 -16.01
CA LYS A 239 7.37 -7.86 -15.62
C LYS A 239 6.53 -7.59 -14.37
N LEU A 240 5.32 -8.15 -14.35
CA LEU A 240 4.52 -8.24 -13.13
C LEU A 240 5.06 -9.35 -12.23
N GLU A 241 5.00 -9.13 -10.92
CA GLU A 241 5.54 -10.04 -9.94
C GLU A 241 4.87 -11.43 -10.01
N GLY A 242 5.64 -12.51 -9.82
CA GLY A 242 5.11 -13.87 -9.72
C GLY A 242 4.47 -14.45 -11.00
N ILE A 243 4.72 -13.84 -12.18
CA ILE A 243 4.29 -14.40 -13.47
C ILE A 243 5.36 -15.35 -14.01
N PRO A 244 5.09 -16.65 -14.22
CA PRO A 244 6.08 -17.55 -14.81
C PRO A 244 6.24 -17.31 -16.32
N GLU A 245 7.41 -17.63 -16.90
CA GLU A 245 7.68 -17.42 -18.34
C GLU A 245 6.75 -18.21 -19.28
N GLN A 246 6.13 -19.29 -18.78
CA GLN A 246 5.12 -20.05 -19.52
C GLN A 246 3.79 -19.30 -19.70
N ASP A 247 3.51 -18.33 -18.81
CA ASP A 247 2.31 -17.48 -18.85
C ASP A 247 2.56 -16.21 -19.68
N VAL A 248 3.61 -16.22 -20.51
CA VAL A 248 3.99 -15.15 -21.43
C VAL A 248 4.15 -15.75 -22.82
N ALA A 249 3.39 -15.24 -23.80
CA ALA A 249 3.48 -15.70 -25.18
C ALA A 249 4.87 -15.41 -25.79
N GLY A 250 5.42 -16.36 -26.54
CA GLY A 250 6.70 -16.18 -27.25
C GLY A 250 7.94 -15.94 -26.38
N SER A 251 7.94 -16.40 -25.13
CA SER A 251 9.02 -16.19 -24.13
C SER A 251 10.39 -16.80 -24.48
N SER A 252 10.47 -17.68 -25.48
CA SER A 252 11.70 -18.36 -25.92
C SER A 252 12.61 -17.53 -26.86
N GLY A 253 12.31 -16.25 -27.10
CA GLY A 253 13.03 -15.40 -28.07
C GLY A 253 14.17 -14.54 -27.51
N ASP A 254 15.28 -14.52 -28.25
CA ASP A 254 16.48 -13.68 -28.03
C ASP A 254 16.16 -12.21 -27.71
N PRO A 255 16.98 -11.54 -26.87
CA PRO A 255 16.85 -10.12 -26.58
C PRO A 255 16.89 -9.28 -27.87
N ILE A 256 16.11 -8.20 -27.86
CA ILE A 256 15.97 -7.25 -28.97
C ILE A 256 17.34 -6.63 -29.24
N VAL A 257 17.83 -6.87 -30.46
CA VAL A 257 19.17 -6.51 -30.91
C VAL A 257 19.18 -5.04 -31.31
N PHE A 258 19.92 -4.22 -30.56
CA PHE A 258 20.38 -2.92 -31.04
C PHE A 258 21.18 -3.14 -32.34
N ASN A 259 20.70 -2.61 -33.47
CA ASN A 259 21.30 -2.82 -34.80
C ASN A 259 22.70 -2.18 -34.95
N GLY A 260 23.18 -1.47 -33.94
CA GLY A 260 24.50 -0.85 -33.93
C GLY A 260 24.57 0.49 -34.67
N GLU A 261 23.45 0.99 -35.22
CA GLU A 261 23.38 2.22 -36.01
C GLU A 261 22.51 3.26 -35.29
N ILE A 262 23.14 4.24 -34.65
CA ILE A 262 22.47 5.46 -34.22
C ILE A 262 22.53 6.42 -35.39
N GLN A 263 21.38 6.92 -35.83
CA GLN A 263 21.30 7.96 -36.85
C GLN A 263 21.93 9.25 -36.31
N THR A 264 23.23 9.42 -36.51
CA THR A 264 23.91 10.72 -36.39
C THR A 264 23.61 11.53 -37.66
N GLU A 265 22.35 11.88 -37.87
CA GLU A 265 22.04 13.00 -38.76
C GLU A 265 22.28 14.30 -37.98
N GLU A 266 22.98 15.26 -38.57
CA GLU A 266 23.08 16.62 -38.02
C GLU A 266 21.70 17.28 -38.07
N LYS A 267 20.91 17.04 -37.03
CA LYS A 267 19.60 17.66 -36.85
C LYS A 267 19.78 19.13 -36.46
N SER A 268 18.89 19.99 -37.00
CA SER A 268 18.85 21.40 -36.60
C SER A 268 18.55 21.54 -35.10
N GLU A 269 18.89 22.69 -34.51
CA GLU A 269 18.62 22.96 -33.09
C GLU A 269 17.12 22.82 -32.76
N ASN A 270 16.23 23.23 -33.68
CA ASN A 270 14.79 23.07 -33.52
C ASN A 270 14.35 21.60 -33.57
N GLU A 271 14.97 20.77 -34.42
CA GLU A 271 14.68 19.33 -34.49
C GLU A 271 15.17 18.58 -33.24
N LYS A 272 16.34 18.96 -32.70
CA LYS A 272 16.81 18.42 -31.40
C LYS A 272 15.91 18.85 -30.24
N TRP A 273 15.40 20.08 -30.29
CA TRP A 273 14.46 20.59 -29.30
C TRP A 273 13.15 19.81 -29.29
N ILE A 274 12.50 19.59 -30.46
CA ILE A 274 11.24 18.85 -30.51
C ILE A 274 11.41 17.40 -30.06
N GLU A 275 12.52 16.73 -30.41
CA GLU A 275 12.79 15.37 -29.94
C GLU A 275 12.79 15.28 -28.42
N ASN A 276 13.47 16.21 -27.74
CA ASN A 276 13.46 16.27 -26.28
C ASN A 276 12.04 16.45 -25.73
N GLN A 277 11.22 17.32 -26.35
CA GLN A 277 9.84 17.54 -25.92
C GLN A 277 8.95 16.30 -26.13
N LEU A 278 9.14 15.58 -27.23
CA LEU A 278 8.39 14.35 -27.52
C LEU A 278 8.76 13.22 -26.57
N VAL A 279 10.03 13.07 -26.19
CA VAL A 279 10.43 12.09 -25.15
C VAL A 279 9.78 12.44 -23.82
N GLY A 280 9.79 13.72 -23.43
CA GLY A 280 9.12 14.17 -22.20
C GLY A 280 7.62 13.87 -22.20
N LEU A 281 6.93 14.21 -23.30
CA LEU A 281 5.51 13.89 -23.47
C LEU A 281 5.25 12.38 -23.36
N ARG A 282 6.12 11.55 -23.92
CA ARG A 282 6.01 10.09 -23.85
C ARG A 282 6.17 9.56 -22.42
N CYS A 283 7.12 10.08 -21.65
CA CYS A 283 7.28 9.72 -20.23
C CYS A 283 5.99 10.00 -19.42
N ILE A 284 5.36 11.16 -19.66
CA ILE A 284 4.12 11.57 -18.97
C ILE A 284 2.96 10.64 -19.36
N ILE A 285 2.83 10.30 -20.64
CA ILE A 285 1.81 9.34 -21.13
C ILE A 285 1.99 7.96 -20.48
N GLU A 286 3.22 7.46 -20.42
CA GLU A 286 3.52 6.15 -19.82
C GLU A 286 3.21 6.10 -18.32
N ASP A 287 3.34 7.23 -17.62
CA ASP A 287 2.94 7.35 -16.20
C ASP A 287 1.43 7.58 -16.01
N LEU A 288 0.62 7.45 -17.08
CA LEU A 288 -0.83 7.58 -17.06
C LEU A 288 -1.34 8.98 -16.63
N LYS A 289 -0.51 10.03 -16.81
CA LYS A 289 -0.83 11.44 -16.53
C LYS A 289 -1.36 12.15 -17.78
N LEU A 290 -2.52 11.72 -18.29
CA LEU A 290 -3.06 12.20 -19.57
C LEU A 290 -3.35 13.71 -19.62
N GLN A 291 -3.83 14.31 -18.54
CA GLN A 291 -4.13 15.74 -18.50
C GLN A 291 -2.84 16.54 -18.68
N ASP A 292 -1.79 16.20 -17.93
CA ASP A 292 -0.47 16.82 -18.04
C ASP A 292 0.11 16.61 -19.45
N ALA A 293 -0.08 15.42 -20.04
CA ALA A 293 0.35 15.15 -21.41
C ALA A 293 -0.39 16.00 -22.43
N ILE A 294 -1.71 16.17 -22.30
CA ILE A 294 -2.53 17.00 -23.20
C ILE A 294 -2.10 18.46 -23.11
N ASP A 295 -1.94 18.98 -21.90
CA ASP A 295 -1.57 20.37 -21.67
C ASP A 295 -0.17 20.64 -22.23
N ARG A 296 0.78 19.73 -21.98
CA ARG A 296 2.14 19.83 -22.53
C ARG A 296 2.17 19.75 -24.05
N ALA A 297 1.38 18.87 -24.66
CA ALA A 297 1.29 18.74 -26.11
C ALA A 297 0.68 20.00 -26.75
N LYS A 298 -0.32 20.62 -26.13
CA LYS A 298 -0.92 21.88 -26.59
C LYS A 298 0.08 23.04 -26.51
N GLU A 299 0.81 23.15 -25.40
CA GLU A 299 1.90 24.12 -25.24
C GLU A 299 2.96 23.94 -26.33
N LEU A 300 3.36 22.69 -26.59
CA LEU A 300 4.35 22.34 -27.61
C LEU A 300 3.91 22.78 -29.01
N ILE A 301 2.65 22.51 -29.38
CA ILE A 301 2.09 22.87 -30.68
C ILE A 301 1.93 24.40 -30.83
N ALA A 302 1.65 25.10 -29.72
CA ALA A 302 1.49 26.55 -29.70
C ALA A 302 2.83 27.30 -29.76
N ASP A 303 3.97 26.65 -29.48
CA ASP A 303 5.29 27.27 -29.54
C ASP A 303 5.61 27.76 -30.96
N SER A 304 6.13 28.99 -31.04
CA SER A 304 6.59 29.61 -32.28
C SER A 304 7.57 28.75 -33.10
N LYS A 305 8.37 27.90 -32.46
CA LYS A 305 9.33 27.00 -33.10
C LYS A 305 8.64 25.86 -33.82
N PHE A 306 7.45 25.42 -33.38
CA PHE A 306 6.77 24.23 -33.89
C PHE A 306 6.43 24.36 -35.38
N ALA A 307 5.96 25.55 -35.81
CA ALA A 307 5.64 25.82 -37.21
C ALA A 307 6.86 25.74 -38.16
N SER A 308 8.08 25.86 -37.63
CA SER A 308 9.34 25.80 -38.38
C SER A 308 9.92 24.38 -38.50
N LEU A 309 9.33 23.40 -37.83
CA LEU A 309 9.78 22.00 -37.84
C LEU A 309 9.43 21.29 -39.15
N SER A 310 10.07 20.16 -39.39
CA SER A 310 9.67 19.24 -40.47
C SER A 310 8.21 18.81 -40.33
N LYS A 311 7.55 18.51 -41.45
CA LYS A 311 6.18 17.98 -41.43
C LYS A 311 6.08 16.66 -40.65
N GLU A 312 7.14 15.87 -40.63
CA GLU A 312 7.19 14.60 -39.90
C GLU A 312 7.20 14.83 -38.39
N SER A 313 8.04 15.74 -37.89
CA SER A 313 8.09 16.11 -36.47
C SER A 313 6.78 16.76 -36.01
N GLN A 314 6.19 17.64 -36.84
CA GLN A 314 4.87 18.22 -36.56
C GLN A 314 3.77 17.15 -36.49
N LYS A 315 3.81 16.17 -37.41
CA LYS A 315 2.88 15.04 -37.43
C LYS A 315 3.03 14.20 -36.15
N LYS A 316 4.26 13.82 -35.77
CA LYS A 316 4.52 13.00 -34.57
C LYS A 316 4.01 13.66 -33.29
N GLY A 317 4.24 14.97 -33.11
CA GLY A 317 3.71 15.71 -31.96
C GLY A 317 2.18 15.71 -31.88
N LYS A 318 1.49 15.89 -33.03
CA LYS A 318 0.02 15.83 -33.06
C LYS A 318 -0.53 14.40 -32.91
N GLN A 319 0.21 13.37 -33.33
CA GLN A 319 -0.17 11.97 -33.13
C GLN A 319 -0.19 11.57 -31.64
N TYR A 320 0.74 12.06 -30.82
CA TYR A 320 0.69 11.85 -29.37
C TYR A 320 -0.53 12.53 -28.74
N LEU A 321 -0.89 13.73 -29.20
CA LEU A 321 -2.12 14.39 -28.74
C LEU A 321 -3.38 13.63 -29.19
N LEU A 322 -3.43 13.13 -30.43
CA LEU A 322 -4.51 12.24 -30.89
C LEU A 322 -4.62 10.99 -30.02
N TYR A 323 -3.48 10.40 -29.62
CA TYR A 323 -3.48 9.26 -28.72
C TYR A 323 -4.08 9.59 -27.36
N CYS A 324 -3.67 10.70 -26.73
CA CYS A 324 -4.26 11.13 -25.46
C CYS A 324 -5.77 11.34 -25.57
N TYR A 325 -6.25 11.96 -26.66
CA TYR A 325 -7.68 12.15 -26.88
C TYR A 325 -8.44 10.83 -27.12
N GLU A 326 -7.83 9.87 -27.83
CA GLU A 326 -8.39 8.53 -28.00
C GLU A 326 -8.60 7.85 -26.64
N ILE A 327 -7.57 7.82 -25.79
CA ILE A 327 -7.63 7.15 -24.48
C ILE A 327 -8.53 7.91 -23.48
N ALA A 328 -8.60 9.24 -23.58
CA ALA A 328 -9.45 10.05 -22.73
C ALA A 328 -10.95 10.05 -23.16
N ASP A 329 -11.31 9.33 -24.22
CA ASP A 329 -12.64 9.38 -24.89
C ASP A 329 -13.07 10.80 -25.32
N MET A 330 -12.13 11.63 -25.79
CA MET A 330 -12.36 13.01 -26.24
C MET A 330 -12.58 13.09 -27.75
N ASP A 331 -13.69 12.49 -28.21
CA ASP A 331 -13.98 12.30 -29.65
C ASP A 331 -14.02 13.63 -30.44
N ALA A 332 -14.57 14.70 -29.88
CA ALA A 332 -14.72 15.97 -30.57
C ALA A 332 -13.37 16.66 -30.79
N GLU A 333 -12.51 16.64 -29.77
CA GLU A 333 -11.16 17.17 -29.82
C GLU A 333 -10.26 16.35 -30.75
N PHE A 334 -10.44 15.02 -30.76
CA PHE A 334 -9.79 14.13 -31.72
C PHE A 334 -10.15 14.51 -33.16
N ASP A 335 -11.45 14.60 -33.47
CA ASP A 335 -11.92 14.86 -34.84
C ASP A 335 -11.52 16.25 -35.34
N ALA A 336 -11.49 17.24 -34.44
CA ALA A 336 -11.00 18.59 -34.73
C ALA A 336 -9.50 18.59 -35.04
N LEU A 337 -8.69 17.90 -34.23
CA LEU A 337 -7.24 17.80 -34.44
C LEU A 337 -6.91 17.05 -35.72
N GLU A 338 -7.59 15.94 -36.02
CA GLU A 338 -7.38 15.19 -37.27
C GLU A 338 -7.76 16.03 -38.49
N SER A 339 -8.82 16.82 -38.40
CA SER A 339 -9.21 17.76 -39.46
C SER A 339 -8.14 18.83 -39.70
N ASP A 340 -7.60 19.42 -38.63
CA ASP A 340 -6.48 20.36 -38.72
C ASP A 340 -5.21 19.71 -39.31
N MET A 341 -4.93 18.45 -38.98
CA MET A 341 -3.82 17.69 -39.59
C MET A 341 -4.02 17.46 -41.10
N ARG A 342 -5.26 17.23 -41.56
CA ARG A 342 -5.60 17.15 -43.00
C ARG A 342 -5.41 18.50 -43.68
N GLU A 343 -5.95 19.57 -43.11
CA GLU A 343 -5.85 20.93 -43.65
C GLU A 343 -4.39 21.41 -43.76
N SER A 344 -3.57 21.03 -42.78
CA SER A 344 -2.12 21.28 -42.76
C SER A 344 -1.31 20.38 -43.72
N GLY A 345 -1.96 19.40 -44.35
CA GLY A 345 -1.33 18.41 -45.23
C GLY A 345 -0.26 17.58 -44.53
N LEU A 346 -0.50 17.21 -43.26
CA LEU A 346 0.31 16.28 -42.46
C LEU A 346 -0.16 14.83 -42.66
N ILE A 347 -1.46 14.65 -42.91
CA ILE A 347 -2.09 13.37 -43.27
C ILE A 347 -2.96 13.55 -44.52
N LYS A 348 -3.26 12.45 -45.22
CA LYS A 348 -4.12 12.49 -46.42
C LYS A 348 -5.60 12.42 -46.07
N GLU A 349 -6.00 11.35 -45.40
CA GLU A 349 -7.40 11.11 -45.01
C GLU A 349 -7.49 10.96 -43.49
N HIS A 350 -6.93 9.89 -42.95
CA HIS A 350 -6.91 9.62 -41.52
C HIS A 350 -5.50 9.32 -41.03
N ASP A 351 -5.29 9.45 -39.72
CA ASP A 351 -4.21 8.70 -39.10
C ASP A 351 -4.58 7.21 -39.08
N VAL A 352 -3.89 6.41 -39.88
CA VAL A 352 -4.28 5.01 -40.16
C VAL A 352 -4.33 4.17 -38.89
N LEU A 353 -3.31 4.28 -38.04
CA LEU A 353 -3.24 3.49 -36.81
C LEU A 353 -4.40 3.87 -35.89
N ARG A 354 -4.61 5.17 -35.66
CA ARG A 354 -5.68 5.66 -34.79
C ARG A 354 -7.07 5.36 -35.34
N GLN A 355 -7.25 5.36 -36.66
CA GLN A 355 -8.51 4.96 -37.29
C GLN A 355 -8.81 3.48 -37.03
N LEU A 356 -7.82 2.60 -37.19
CA LEU A 356 -7.97 1.17 -36.95
C LEU A 356 -8.22 0.88 -35.47
N THR A 357 -7.42 1.43 -34.56
CA THR A 357 -7.59 1.21 -33.11
C THR A 357 -8.91 1.79 -32.60
N ARG A 358 -9.24 3.04 -32.93
CA ARG A 358 -10.47 3.69 -32.45
C ARG A 358 -11.73 2.99 -32.97
N SER A 359 -11.79 2.64 -34.26
CA SER A 359 -12.94 1.91 -34.81
C SER A 359 -13.10 0.52 -34.18
N PHE A 360 -11.98 -0.17 -33.93
CA PHE A 360 -11.97 -1.48 -33.27
C PHE A 360 -12.43 -1.38 -31.81
N MET A 361 -11.88 -0.45 -31.04
CA MET A 361 -12.22 -0.21 -29.63
C MET A 361 -13.67 0.27 -29.46
N GLN A 362 -14.21 1.03 -30.42
CA GLN A 362 -15.63 1.40 -30.48
C GLN A 362 -16.53 0.25 -30.97
N LYS A 363 -15.99 -0.94 -31.17
CA LYS A 363 -16.68 -2.15 -31.69
C LYS A 363 -17.32 -1.94 -33.06
N LYS A 364 -16.79 -1.03 -33.87
CA LYS A 364 -17.22 -0.77 -35.26
C LYS A 364 -16.42 -1.66 -36.21
N PHE A 365 -16.46 -2.97 -35.99
CA PHE A 365 -15.60 -3.94 -36.69
C PHE A 365 -15.73 -3.90 -38.22
N GLN A 366 -16.94 -3.65 -38.74
CA GLN A 366 -17.14 -3.51 -40.18
C GLN A 366 -16.41 -2.28 -40.76
N GLU A 367 -16.36 -1.17 -40.02
CA GLU A 367 -15.58 0.01 -40.41
C GLU A 367 -14.08 -0.31 -40.38
N THR A 368 -13.62 -1.05 -39.37
CA THR A 368 -12.22 -1.52 -39.30
C THR A 368 -11.85 -2.42 -40.48
N VAL A 369 -12.73 -3.38 -40.86
CA VAL A 369 -12.52 -4.25 -42.02
C VAL A 369 -12.40 -3.43 -43.31
N VAL A 370 -13.31 -2.48 -43.55
CA VAL A 370 -13.29 -1.64 -44.75
C VAL A 370 -12.05 -0.77 -44.80
N ALA A 371 -11.70 -0.12 -43.69
CA ALA A 371 -10.50 0.72 -43.59
C ALA A 371 -9.22 -0.11 -43.83
N ALA A 372 -9.09 -1.24 -43.13
CA ALA A 372 -7.93 -2.12 -43.26
C ALA A 372 -7.75 -2.64 -44.70
N GLN A 373 -8.84 -3.08 -45.35
CA GLN A 373 -8.79 -3.54 -46.74
C GLN A 373 -8.42 -2.40 -47.70
N HIS A 374 -8.95 -1.20 -47.50
CA HIS A 374 -8.59 -0.02 -48.30
C HIS A 374 -7.09 0.25 -48.27
N TYR A 375 -6.47 0.21 -47.08
CA TYR A 375 -5.02 0.43 -46.97
C TYR A 375 -4.20 -0.72 -47.56
N ILE A 376 -4.67 -1.96 -47.48
CA ILE A 376 -4.02 -3.11 -48.14
C ILE A 376 -4.04 -2.96 -49.67
N ASP A 377 -5.15 -2.46 -50.22
CA ASP A 377 -5.35 -2.35 -51.67
C ASP A 377 -4.67 -1.11 -52.28
N THR A 378 -4.55 -0.03 -51.51
CA THR A 378 -4.09 1.28 -52.03
C THR A 378 -2.66 1.66 -51.62
N GLU A 379 -2.12 1.09 -50.55
CA GLU A 379 -0.81 1.49 -50.04
C GLU A 379 0.34 0.78 -50.78
N ASP A 380 1.38 1.54 -51.11
CA ASP A 380 2.55 1.04 -51.81
C ASP A 380 3.40 0.18 -50.86
N SER A 381 3.47 -1.14 -51.14
CA SER A 381 4.26 -2.12 -50.38
C SER A 381 5.75 -1.78 -50.19
N THR A 382 6.27 -0.81 -50.95
CA THR A 382 7.66 -0.35 -50.83
C THR A 382 7.84 0.83 -49.86
N LYS A 383 6.77 1.48 -49.39
CA LYS A 383 6.84 2.74 -48.61
C LYS A 383 6.47 2.63 -47.13
N SER A 384 5.60 1.70 -46.72
CA SER A 384 5.26 1.52 -45.31
C SER A 384 4.89 0.06 -44.98
N LYS A 385 5.88 -0.71 -44.52
CA LYS A 385 5.69 -2.14 -44.20
C LYS A 385 4.86 -2.35 -42.94
N THR A 386 5.10 -1.55 -41.90
CA THR A 386 4.37 -1.59 -40.62
C THR A 386 2.88 -1.32 -40.78
N LEU A 387 2.51 -0.31 -41.58
CA LEU A 387 1.11 0.02 -41.82
C LEU A 387 0.36 -1.13 -42.48
N LEU A 388 0.96 -1.81 -43.46
CA LEU A 388 0.39 -2.99 -44.09
C LEU A 388 0.28 -4.17 -43.11
N SER A 389 1.26 -4.33 -42.20
CA SER A 389 1.22 -5.35 -41.16
C SER A 389 0.08 -5.11 -40.17
N PHE A 390 -0.12 -3.87 -39.70
CA PHE A 390 -1.27 -3.49 -38.88
C PHE A 390 -2.59 -3.69 -39.61
N ALA A 391 -2.71 -3.21 -40.85
CA ALA A 391 -3.93 -3.40 -41.62
C ALA A 391 -4.29 -4.88 -41.76
N LYS A 392 -3.32 -5.77 -42.02
CA LYS A 392 -3.56 -7.22 -42.06
C LYS A 392 -3.98 -7.80 -40.71
N ALA A 393 -3.32 -7.40 -39.63
CA ALA A 393 -3.66 -7.84 -38.28
C ALA A 393 -5.09 -7.41 -37.92
N PHE A 394 -5.41 -6.12 -38.01
CA PHE A 394 -6.73 -5.58 -37.72
C PHE A 394 -7.81 -6.12 -38.66
N LEU A 395 -7.51 -6.39 -39.93
CA LEU A 395 -8.44 -7.05 -40.84
C LEU A 395 -8.83 -8.43 -40.33
N LEU A 396 -7.85 -9.28 -40.00
CA LEU A 396 -8.10 -10.65 -39.54
C LEU A 396 -8.78 -10.67 -38.17
N LEU A 397 -8.36 -9.80 -37.25
CA LEU A 397 -8.99 -9.66 -35.94
C LEU A 397 -10.43 -9.14 -36.03
N ALA A 398 -10.70 -8.15 -36.88
CA ALA A 398 -12.07 -7.64 -37.07
C ALA A 398 -12.96 -8.65 -37.81
N LYS A 399 -12.40 -9.44 -38.72
CA LYS A 399 -13.11 -10.54 -39.39
C LYS A 399 -13.53 -11.66 -38.46
N ALA A 400 -12.81 -11.88 -37.35
CA ALA A 400 -13.26 -12.76 -36.28
C ALA A 400 -14.71 -12.40 -35.87
N TYR A 401 -14.98 -11.10 -35.66
CA TYR A 401 -16.30 -10.61 -35.28
C TYR A 401 -17.31 -10.61 -36.44
N THR A 402 -16.94 -10.10 -37.61
CA THR A 402 -17.91 -9.90 -38.71
C THR A 402 -18.26 -11.18 -39.45
N GLU A 403 -17.29 -12.10 -39.58
CA GLU A 403 -17.41 -13.35 -40.32
C GLU A 403 -17.48 -14.58 -39.40
N GLN A 404 -17.30 -14.42 -38.07
CA GLN A 404 -17.32 -15.51 -37.07
C GLN A 404 -16.28 -16.61 -37.36
N LEU A 405 -15.10 -16.19 -37.80
CA LEU A 405 -14.02 -17.10 -38.20
C LEU A 405 -13.35 -17.76 -36.98
N PRO A 406 -12.92 -19.03 -37.09
CA PRO A 406 -12.20 -19.72 -36.02
C PRO A 406 -10.77 -19.18 -35.83
N ILE A 407 -10.17 -19.51 -34.69
CA ILE A 407 -8.84 -19.01 -34.27
C ILE A 407 -7.77 -19.33 -35.32
N GLU A 408 -7.82 -20.51 -35.94
CA GLU A 408 -6.83 -20.97 -36.93
C GLU A 408 -6.82 -20.12 -38.21
N GLU A 409 -7.96 -19.50 -38.55
CA GLU A 409 -8.12 -18.65 -39.74
C GLU A 409 -7.89 -17.16 -39.46
N THR A 410 -7.82 -16.78 -38.18
CA THR A 410 -7.60 -15.39 -37.73
C THR A 410 -6.22 -15.24 -37.07
N ILE A 411 -6.13 -15.48 -35.76
CA ILE A 411 -4.92 -15.31 -34.95
C ILE A 411 -3.85 -16.34 -35.34
N GLY A 412 -4.24 -17.58 -35.65
CA GLY A 412 -3.32 -18.63 -36.09
C GLY A 412 -2.54 -18.28 -37.35
N VAL A 413 -3.09 -17.41 -38.20
CA VAL A 413 -2.43 -16.90 -39.41
C VAL A 413 -1.49 -15.73 -39.11
N LEU A 414 -1.65 -15.06 -37.96
CA LEU A 414 -0.79 -13.95 -37.55
C LEU A 414 0.49 -14.42 -36.87
N LEU A 415 0.54 -15.67 -36.41
CA LEU A 415 1.57 -16.19 -35.52
C LEU A 415 2.31 -17.40 -36.12
N ASN A 416 3.58 -17.57 -35.75
CA ASN A 416 4.34 -18.79 -36.04
C ASN A 416 4.21 -19.83 -34.91
N GLU A 417 4.89 -20.98 -35.06
CA GLU A 417 4.92 -22.05 -34.05
C GLU A 417 5.50 -21.62 -32.68
N GLN A 418 6.26 -20.52 -32.63
CA GLN A 418 6.79 -19.93 -31.40
C GLN A 418 5.95 -18.74 -30.91
N GLU A 419 4.71 -18.60 -31.42
CA GLU A 419 3.78 -17.52 -31.06
C GLU A 419 4.30 -16.10 -31.35
N LYS A 420 5.24 -15.98 -32.30
CA LYS A 420 5.76 -14.68 -32.76
C LYS A 420 4.94 -14.18 -33.93
N PHE A 421 4.68 -12.87 -33.96
CA PHE A 421 4.04 -12.20 -35.07
C PHE A 421 4.85 -12.37 -36.37
N ILE A 422 4.20 -12.83 -37.45
CA ILE A 422 4.90 -13.23 -38.69
C ILE A 422 5.12 -12.09 -39.68
N TYR A 423 4.40 -10.98 -39.53
CA TYR A 423 4.54 -9.85 -40.45
C TYR A 423 5.64 -8.90 -39.97
N PRO A 424 6.41 -8.31 -40.89
CA PRO A 424 7.49 -7.40 -40.53
C PRO A 424 6.92 -6.12 -39.91
N THR A 425 7.45 -5.74 -38.76
CA THR A 425 7.25 -4.42 -38.14
C THR A 425 8.56 -3.64 -38.17
N ASP A 426 8.46 -2.31 -38.14
CA ASP A 426 9.64 -1.45 -38.05
C ASP A 426 10.13 -1.38 -36.59
N GLU A 427 9.22 -1.53 -35.62
CA GLU A 427 9.53 -1.48 -34.20
C GLU A 427 8.86 -2.60 -33.38
N VAL A 428 9.43 -2.89 -32.21
CA VAL A 428 8.88 -3.86 -31.25
C VAL A 428 7.59 -3.36 -30.59
N GLU A 429 7.42 -2.04 -30.48
CA GLU A 429 6.19 -1.44 -29.96
C GLU A 429 4.98 -1.77 -30.82
N ASP A 430 5.19 -1.88 -32.13
CA ASP A 430 4.15 -2.29 -33.06
C ASP A 430 3.69 -3.73 -32.78
N GLU A 431 4.63 -4.64 -32.48
CA GLU A 431 4.30 -5.99 -32.04
C GLU A 431 3.53 -5.98 -30.71
N ALA A 432 3.92 -5.13 -29.75
CA ALA A 432 3.27 -5.03 -28.45
C ALA A 432 1.78 -4.67 -28.58
N LEU A 433 1.44 -3.72 -29.46
CA LEU A 433 0.06 -3.36 -29.76
C LEU A 433 -0.69 -4.53 -30.42
N VAL A 434 -0.06 -5.24 -31.37
CA VAL A 434 -0.69 -6.40 -32.00
C VAL A 434 -0.95 -7.50 -30.96
N TYR A 435 -0.01 -7.79 -30.07
CA TYR A 435 -0.23 -8.77 -28.99
C TYR A 435 -1.33 -8.32 -28.02
N GLN A 436 -1.43 -7.02 -27.72
CA GLN A 436 -2.54 -6.49 -26.93
C GLN A 436 -3.88 -6.79 -27.61
N MET A 437 -3.96 -6.57 -28.92
CA MET A 437 -5.19 -6.79 -29.67
C MET A 437 -5.51 -8.27 -29.86
N ILE A 438 -4.51 -9.12 -30.09
CA ILE A 438 -4.67 -10.58 -30.07
C ILE A 438 -5.21 -11.04 -28.72
N GLY A 439 -4.62 -10.58 -27.61
CA GLY A 439 -5.05 -10.93 -26.27
C GLY A 439 -6.47 -10.46 -25.95
N TYR A 440 -6.84 -9.25 -26.40
CA TYR A 440 -8.21 -8.75 -26.31
C TYR A 440 -9.20 -9.66 -27.06
N VAL A 441 -8.91 -10.03 -28.31
CA VAL A 441 -9.80 -10.88 -29.13
C VAL A 441 -9.90 -12.30 -28.56
N TYR A 442 -8.82 -12.86 -28.04
CA TYR A 442 -8.86 -14.14 -27.33
C TYR A 442 -9.86 -14.10 -26.18
N GLY A 443 -9.81 -13.08 -25.32
CA GLY A 443 -10.68 -12.99 -24.16
C GLY A 443 -12.12 -12.60 -24.50
N GLU A 444 -12.31 -11.58 -25.33
CA GLU A 444 -13.64 -10.98 -25.55
C GLU A 444 -14.47 -11.72 -26.60
N HIS A 445 -13.84 -12.26 -27.66
CA HIS A 445 -14.55 -12.96 -28.73
C HIS A 445 -14.49 -14.48 -28.60
N TYR A 446 -13.29 -15.02 -28.38
CA TYR A 446 -13.09 -16.48 -28.32
C TYR A 446 -13.28 -17.07 -26.92
N HIS A 447 -13.38 -16.22 -25.89
CA HIS A 447 -13.50 -16.61 -24.48
C HIS A 447 -12.34 -17.51 -24.00
N ASP A 448 -11.17 -17.43 -24.65
CA ASP A 448 -9.94 -18.11 -24.26
C ASP A 448 -9.11 -17.18 -23.35
N ASN A 449 -9.51 -17.14 -22.08
CA ASN A 449 -8.89 -16.24 -21.10
C ASN A 449 -7.43 -16.61 -20.78
N VAL A 450 -7.03 -17.87 -20.98
CA VAL A 450 -5.65 -18.32 -20.74
C VAL A 450 -4.72 -17.70 -21.78
N ASN A 451 -5.04 -17.82 -23.06
CA ASN A 451 -4.24 -17.19 -24.11
C ASN A 451 -4.36 -15.66 -24.07
N ALA A 452 -5.52 -15.10 -23.70
CA ALA A 452 -5.67 -13.67 -23.47
C ALA A 452 -4.60 -13.15 -22.49
N VAL A 453 -4.49 -13.78 -21.32
CA VAL A 453 -3.48 -13.44 -20.30
C VAL A 453 -2.06 -13.59 -20.86
N ARG A 454 -1.75 -14.68 -21.57
CA ARG A 454 -0.40 -14.93 -22.13
C ARG A 454 0.06 -13.84 -23.09
N PHE A 455 -0.81 -13.43 -24.02
CA PHE A 455 -0.51 -12.39 -25.01
C PHE A 455 -0.50 -10.98 -24.39
N LEU A 456 -1.36 -10.70 -23.41
CA LEU A 456 -1.37 -9.43 -22.70
C LEU A 456 -0.16 -9.27 -21.78
N ASN A 457 0.29 -10.33 -21.10
CA ASN A 457 1.56 -10.34 -20.36
C ASN A 457 2.74 -10.08 -21.29
N ARG A 458 2.74 -10.68 -22.50
CA ARG A 458 3.77 -10.41 -23.51
C ARG A 458 3.74 -8.95 -23.93
N SER A 459 2.56 -8.42 -24.27
CA SER A 459 2.38 -7.00 -24.60
C SER A 459 2.88 -6.08 -23.48
N TYR A 460 2.56 -6.38 -22.21
CA TYR A 460 3.09 -5.63 -21.08
C TYR A 460 4.62 -5.75 -20.96
N GLN A 461 5.19 -6.93 -21.19
CA GLN A 461 6.63 -7.17 -21.04
C GLN A 461 7.48 -6.34 -22.03
N ILE A 462 7.05 -6.26 -23.30
CA ILE A 462 7.80 -5.58 -24.36
C ILE A 462 7.26 -4.18 -24.70
N GLY A 463 6.00 -3.89 -24.36
CA GLY A 463 5.34 -2.62 -24.59
C GLY A 463 5.61 -1.62 -23.49
N TYR A 464 5.61 -0.34 -23.83
CA TYR A 464 5.93 0.74 -22.89
C TYR A 464 4.73 1.25 -22.12
N ASP A 465 3.57 1.25 -22.75
CA ASP A 465 2.36 1.85 -22.19
C ASP A 465 1.79 1.03 -21.02
N ASN A 466 1.50 1.69 -19.90
CA ASN A 466 0.83 1.08 -18.76
C ASN A 466 -0.66 0.80 -19.03
N ILE A 467 -1.25 1.34 -20.10
CA ILE A 467 -2.65 1.12 -20.47
C ILE A 467 -3.02 -0.35 -20.67
N VAL A 468 -2.06 -1.18 -21.10
CA VAL A 468 -2.28 -2.63 -21.27
C VAL A 468 -2.71 -3.30 -19.96
N LEU A 469 -2.38 -2.73 -18.80
CA LEU A 469 -2.86 -3.19 -17.49
C LEU A 469 -4.39 -3.16 -17.40
N GLU A 470 -5.09 -2.29 -18.13
CA GLU A 470 -6.56 -2.29 -18.18
C GLU A 470 -7.06 -3.60 -18.79
N SER A 471 -6.54 -3.95 -19.97
CA SER A 471 -6.92 -5.17 -20.68
C SER A 471 -6.45 -6.42 -19.95
N LEU A 472 -5.24 -6.39 -19.38
CA LEU A 472 -4.67 -7.49 -18.61
C LEU A 472 -5.46 -7.74 -17.31
N GLY A 473 -5.85 -6.69 -16.60
CA GLY A 473 -6.71 -6.80 -15.42
C GLY A 473 -8.08 -7.39 -15.75
N VAL A 474 -8.68 -6.98 -16.88
CA VAL A 474 -9.94 -7.58 -17.38
C VAL A 474 -9.76 -9.04 -17.76
N ALA A 475 -8.65 -9.41 -18.42
CA ALA A 475 -8.38 -10.81 -18.79
C ALA A 475 -8.21 -11.70 -17.55
N TYR A 476 -7.49 -11.23 -16.52
CA TYR A 476 -7.40 -11.94 -15.24
C TYR A 476 -8.75 -12.03 -14.52
N TYR A 477 -9.56 -10.97 -14.55
CA TYR A 477 -10.91 -10.99 -13.99
C TYR A 477 -11.79 -12.03 -14.68
N ASN A 478 -11.80 -12.04 -16.02
CA ASN A 478 -12.56 -13.00 -16.80
C ASN A 478 -12.06 -14.43 -16.60
N LEU A 479 -10.74 -14.64 -16.51
CA LEU A 479 -10.15 -15.92 -16.14
C LEU A 479 -10.64 -16.37 -14.76
N ALA A 480 -10.69 -15.45 -13.79
CA ALA A 480 -11.12 -15.74 -12.44
C ALA A 480 -12.59 -16.18 -12.34
N VAL A 481 -13.48 -15.51 -13.08
CA VAL A 481 -14.93 -15.76 -12.98
C VAL A 481 -15.44 -16.78 -14.00
N TYR A 482 -14.58 -17.32 -14.86
CA TYR A 482 -14.98 -18.20 -15.97
C TYR A 482 -15.83 -19.38 -15.50
N ASP A 483 -15.32 -20.18 -14.55
CA ASP A 483 -16.03 -21.36 -14.01
C ASP A 483 -17.21 -21.00 -13.09
N ALA A 484 -17.27 -19.74 -12.66
CA ALA A 484 -18.33 -19.22 -11.79
C ALA A 484 -19.51 -18.62 -12.58
N THR A 485 -19.33 -18.35 -13.88
CA THR A 485 -20.31 -17.69 -14.72
C THR A 485 -21.25 -18.73 -15.36
N ASP A 486 -22.56 -18.47 -15.32
CA ASP A 486 -23.58 -19.32 -15.95
C ASP A 486 -23.85 -18.94 -17.42
N GLU A 487 -24.72 -19.70 -18.07
CA GLU A 487 -25.14 -19.48 -19.47
C GLU A 487 -25.81 -18.11 -19.72
N ASN A 488 -26.24 -17.41 -18.66
CA ASN A 488 -26.86 -16.09 -18.72
C ASN A 488 -25.88 -14.96 -18.38
N GLY A 489 -24.59 -15.27 -18.21
CA GLY A 489 -23.55 -14.29 -17.85
C GLY A 489 -23.64 -13.83 -16.39
N LYS A 490 -24.36 -14.55 -15.53
CA LYS A 490 -24.45 -14.26 -14.09
C LYS A 490 -23.47 -15.12 -13.33
N ILE A 491 -23.07 -14.65 -12.15
CA ILE A 491 -22.21 -15.40 -11.24
C ILE A 491 -23.07 -15.82 -10.04
N PRO A 492 -23.78 -16.96 -10.12
CA PRO A 492 -24.66 -17.42 -9.05
C PRO A 492 -23.89 -17.94 -7.82
N ASP A 493 -22.64 -18.39 -7.99
CA ASP A 493 -21.84 -18.96 -6.91
C ASP A 493 -20.42 -18.39 -6.89
N PHE A 494 -20.15 -17.50 -5.93
CA PHE A 494 -18.85 -16.84 -5.77
C PHE A 494 -17.74 -17.82 -5.37
N ARG A 495 -18.08 -19.01 -4.84
CA ARG A 495 -17.09 -20.00 -4.38
C ARG A 495 -16.36 -20.69 -5.53
N LYS A 496 -16.86 -20.56 -6.75
CA LYS A 496 -16.23 -21.08 -7.97
C LYS A 496 -15.24 -20.11 -8.61
N ILE A 497 -15.12 -18.89 -8.07
CA ILE A 497 -14.20 -17.89 -8.60
C ILE A 497 -12.76 -18.30 -8.23
N ASP A 498 -11.86 -18.31 -9.21
CA ASP A 498 -10.42 -18.47 -8.97
C ASP A 498 -9.86 -17.20 -8.33
N GLN A 499 -9.64 -17.29 -7.01
CA GLN A 499 -9.08 -16.23 -6.19
C GLN A 499 -7.72 -15.76 -6.71
N LYS A 500 -6.82 -16.66 -7.13
CA LYS A 500 -5.46 -16.30 -7.55
C LYS A 500 -5.47 -15.40 -8.78
N ALA A 501 -6.28 -15.75 -9.79
CA ALA A 501 -6.47 -14.90 -10.96
C ALA A 501 -7.13 -13.57 -10.59
N LEU A 502 -8.10 -13.58 -9.68
CA LEU A 502 -8.79 -12.37 -9.22
C LEU A 502 -7.84 -11.40 -8.49
N TYR A 503 -6.91 -11.92 -7.68
CA TYR A 503 -5.87 -11.13 -7.04
C TYR A 503 -4.90 -10.49 -8.04
N LYS A 504 -4.63 -11.17 -9.17
CA LYS A 504 -3.84 -10.59 -10.27
C LYS A 504 -4.59 -9.49 -11.02
N ALA A 505 -5.90 -9.63 -11.18
CA ALA A 505 -6.75 -8.54 -11.68
C ALA A 505 -6.68 -7.32 -10.75
N ARG A 506 -6.82 -7.53 -9.43
CA ARG A 506 -6.67 -6.48 -8.41
C ARG A 506 -5.32 -5.77 -8.50
N GLU A 507 -4.23 -6.51 -8.62
CA GLU A 507 -2.87 -5.95 -8.74
C GLU A 507 -2.76 -4.99 -9.94
N CYS A 508 -3.29 -5.38 -11.10
CA CYS A 508 -3.31 -4.52 -12.28
C CYS A 508 -4.11 -3.22 -12.04
N PHE A 509 -5.29 -3.32 -11.43
CA PHE A 509 -6.14 -2.15 -11.16
C PHE A 509 -5.58 -1.22 -10.08
N LEU A 510 -4.87 -1.77 -9.09
CA LEU A 510 -4.19 -0.95 -8.08
C LEU A 510 -3.02 -0.17 -8.69
N ILE A 511 -2.21 -0.79 -9.56
CA ILE A 511 -1.13 -0.08 -10.27
C ILE A 511 -1.70 1.07 -11.11
N ILE A 512 -2.80 0.83 -11.83
CA ILE A 512 -3.47 1.90 -12.58
C ILE A 512 -3.95 3.00 -11.65
N LYS A 513 -4.66 2.66 -10.57
CA LYS A 513 -5.22 3.65 -9.64
C LYS A 513 -4.13 4.49 -8.95
N GLU A 514 -2.95 3.90 -8.72
CA GLU A 514 -1.80 4.61 -8.15
C GLU A 514 -1.16 5.57 -9.17
N LYS A 515 -1.02 5.17 -10.44
CA LYS A 515 -0.33 5.98 -11.45
C LYS A 515 -1.24 6.98 -12.16
N ALA A 516 -2.49 6.62 -12.42
CA ALA A 516 -3.39 7.41 -13.25
C ALA A 516 -3.77 8.76 -12.62
N ASP A 517 -3.75 9.81 -13.45
CA ASP A 517 -4.44 11.04 -13.09
C ASP A 517 -5.97 10.88 -13.17
N ALA A 518 -6.70 11.92 -12.75
CA ALA A 518 -8.16 11.90 -12.73
C ALA A 518 -8.79 11.74 -14.12
N LEU A 519 -8.14 12.21 -15.19
CA LEU A 519 -8.66 12.13 -16.55
C LEU A 519 -8.54 10.71 -17.10
N PHE A 520 -7.37 10.07 -16.93
CA PHE A 520 -7.15 8.67 -17.29
C PHE A 520 -8.10 7.77 -16.49
N TRP A 521 -8.15 7.94 -15.16
CA TRP A 521 -9.02 7.13 -14.29
C TRP A 521 -10.50 7.23 -14.70
N ALA A 522 -10.97 8.42 -15.09
CA ALA A 522 -12.33 8.60 -15.59
C ALA A 522 -12.58 7.80 -16.89
N GLY A 523 -11.61 7.74 -17.80
CA GLY A 523 -11.65 6.89 -18.99
C GLY A 523 -11.68 5.40 -18.66
N THR A 524 -10.77 4.94 -17.79
CA THR A 524 -10.73 3.56 -17.30
C THR A 524 -12.08 3.13 -16.72
N MET A 525 -12.66 3.96 -15.85
CA MET A 525 -13.94 3.65 -15.22
C MET A 525 -15.08 3.56 -16.25
N ARG A 526 -15.12 4.42 -17.27
CA ARG A 526 -16.12 4.32 -18.35
C ARG A 526 -15.99 3.03 -19.15
N ARG A 527 -14.78 2.57 -19.44
CA ARG A 527 -14.53 1.37 -20.24
C ARG A 527 -14.71 0.07 -19.46
N ILE A 528 -14.14 -0.01 -18.26
CA ILE A 528 -13.98 -1.26 -17.51
C ILE A 528 -14.39 -1.16 -16.03
N GLY A 529 -15.00 -0.05 -15.60
CA GLY A 529 -15.27 0.21 -14.18
C GLY A 529 -16.14 -0.83 -13.48
N LEU A 530 -16.99 -1.57 -14.21
CA LEU A 530 -17.77 -2.67 -13.64
C LEU A 530 -16.87 -3.87 -13.29
N CYS A 531 -15.87 -4.18 -14.12
CA CYS A 531 -14.89 -5.25 -13.83
C CYS A 531 -14.02 -4.86 -12.63
N VAL A 532 -13.58 -3.59 -12.58
CA VAL A 532 -12.82 -3.05 -11.44
C VAL A 532 -13.63 -3.19 -10.16
N TYR A 533 -14.87 -2.68 -10.15
CA TYR A 533 -15.75 -2.74 -8.98
C TYR A 533 -16.05 -4.18 -8.54
N ASN A 534 -16.42 -5.07 -9.47
CA ASN A 534 -16.72 -6.46 -9.17
C ASN A 534 -15.50 -7.23 -8.65
N THR A 535 -14.29 -6.89 -9.09
CA THR A 535 -13.05 -7.51 -8.56
C THR A 535 -12.96 -7.31 -7.05
N PHE A 536 -13.18 -6.10 -6.56
CA PHE A 536 -13.16 -5.81 -5.13
C PHE A 536 -14.38 -6.39 -4.39
N VAL A 537 -15.54 -6.47 -5.04
CA VAL A 537 -16.73 -7.14 -4.47
C VAL A 537 -16.48 -8.63 -4.22
N PHE A 538 -15.91 -9.33 -5.20
CA PHE A 538 -15.67 -10.78 -5.11
C PHE A 538 -14.50 -11.13 -4.18
N LEU A 539 -13.57 -10.21 -3.97
CA LEU A 539 -12.55 -10.31 -2.92
C LEU A 539 -13.07 -9.95 -1.53
N HIS A 540 -14.33 -9.54 -1.40
CA HIS A 540 -14.92 -9.04 -0.15
C HIS A 540 -14.15 -7.86 0.45
N ASP A 541 -13.57 -7.01 -0.41
CA ASP A 541 -12.82 -5.83 -0.02
C ASP A 541 -13.76 -4.66 0.31
N ASN A 542 -14.37 -4.70 1.50
CA ASN A 542 -15.32 -3.68 1.94
C ASN A 542 -14.74 -2.26 1.85
N TYR A 543 -13.43 -2.08 2.05
CA TYR A 543 -12.78 -0.78 1.92
C TYR A 543 -12.85 -0.27 0.48
N ARG A 544 -12.44 -1.10 -0.49
CA ARG A 544 -12.41 -0.71 -1.91
C ARG A 544 -13.80 -0.59 -2.52
N ILE A 545 -14.75 -1.43 -2.11
CA ILE A 545 -16.16 -1.30 -2.50
C ILE A 545 -16.70 0.08 -2.14
N LEU A 546 -16.45 0.55 -0.91
CA LEU A 546 -16.92 1.84 -0.43
C LEU A 546 -16.24 3.02 -1.15
N THR A 547 -14.96 2.90 -1.47
CA THR A 547 -14.17 3.99 -2.07
C THR A 547 -14.28 4.08 -3.58
N ILE A 548 -14.60 2.99 -4.29
CA ILE A 548 -14.75 2.97 -5.75
C ILE A 548 -16.20 3.25 -6.18
N TYR A 549 -17.20 2.95 -5.35
CA TYR A 549 -18.60 3.20 -5.71
C TYR A 549 -18.91 4.68 -6.10
N PRO A 550 -18.35 5.72 -5.45
CA PRO A 550 -18.51 7.10 -5.90
C PRO A 550 -18.02 7.32 -7.34
N ASP A 551 -16.90 6.71 -7.73
CA ASP A 551 -16.38 6.76 -9.10
C ASP A 551 -17.31 6.01 -10.07
N VAL A 552 -17.88 4.88 -9.64
CA VAL A 552 -18.88 4.14 -10.43
C VAL A 552 -20.09 5.02 -10.71
N LYS A 553 -20.65 5.68 -9.68
CA LYS A 553 -21.78 6.61 -9.80
C LYS A 553 -21.48 7.78 -10.73
N LYS A 554 -20.26 8.32 -10.64
CA LYS A 554 -19.82 9.47 -11.43
C LYS A 554 -19.61 9.14 -12.90
N TYR A 555 -19.02 8.00 -13.23
CA TYR A 555 -18.53 7.71 -14.58
C TYR A 555 -19.39 6.70 -15.35
N LEU A 556 -20.06 5.74 -14.72
CA LEU A 556 -20.82 4.67 -15.41
C LEU A 556 -22.30 5.06 -15.64
N THR A 557 -22.54 6.23 -16.23
CA THR A 557 -23.90 6.81 -16.33
C THR A 557 -24.87 6.09 -17.27
N LYS A 558 -24.39 5.20 -18.14
CA LYS A 558 -25.17 4.54 -19.20
C LYS A 558 -25.51 3.06 -18.93
N LEU A 559 -25.39 2.59 -17.70
CA LEU A 559 -25.74 1.21 -17.37
C LEU A 559 -27.26 0.97 -17.49
N PRO A 560 -27.69 -0.23 -17.93
CA PRO A 560 -29.07 -0.67 -17.82
C PRO A 560 -29.56 -0.69 -16.36
N ALA A 561 -30.87 -0.52 -16.15
CA ALA A 561 -31.45 -0.38 -14.81
C ALA A 561 -31.21 -1.61 -13.91
N ASP A 562 -31.18 -2.82 -14.49
CA ASP A 562 -30.87 -4.07 -13.81
C ASP A 562 -29.40 -4.16 -13.39
N ALA A 563 -28.47 -3.69 -14.24
CA ALA A 563 -27.05 -3.60 -13.90
C ALA A 563 -26.81 -2.53 -12.81
N TRP A 564 -27.50 -1.39 -12.88
CA TRP A 564 -27.47 -0.38 -11.82
C TRP A 564 -27.99 -0.91 -10.49
N ARG A 565 -29.12 -1.64 -10.52
CA ARG A 565 -29.66 -2.30 -9.32
C ARG A 565 -28.64 -3.27 -8.72
N ASP A 566 -27.95 -4.08 -9.51
CA ASP A 566 -26.91 -5.00 -9.02
C ASP A 566 -25.75 -4.26 -8.33
N VAL A 567 -25.23 -3.20 -8.97
CA VAL A 567 -24.16 -2.36 -8.42
C VAL A 567 -24.58 -1.71 -7.10
N GLU A 568 -25.76 -1.06 -7.09
CA GLU A 568 -26.32 -0.42 -5.90
C GLU A 568 -26.57 -1.43 -4.79
N MET A 569 -27.09 -2.62 -5.10
CA MET A 569 -27.31 -3.67 -4.10
C MET A 569 -26.01 -4.19 -3.50
N LYS A 570 -24.95 -4.37 -4.29
CA LYS A 570 -23.62 -4.78 -3.78
C LYS A 570 -23.07 -3.75 -2.80
N TYR A 571 -23.13 -2.46 -3.13
CA TYR A 571 -22.68 -1.38 -2.24
C TYR A 571 -23.58 -1.26 -1.00
N ALA A 572 -24.90 -1.22 -1.21
CA ALA A 572 -25.89 -1.03 -0.16
C ALA A 572 -25.86 -2.16 0.87
N LYS A 573 -25.61 -3.42 0.47
CA LYS A 573 -25.43 -4.54 1.41
C LYS A 573 -24.23 -4.31 2.32
N VAL A 574 -23.09 -3.85 1.79
CA VAL A 574 -21.89 -3.50 2.58
C VAL A 574 -22.14 -2.29 3.47
N SER A 575 -22.84 -1.27 2.98
CA SER A 575 -23.21 -0.10 3.79
C SER A 575 -24.16 -0.48 4.93
N ALA A 576 -25.19 -1.29 4.66
CA ALA A 576 -26.15 -1.76 5.65
C ALA A 576 -25.48 -2.56 6.76
N GLN A 577 -24.42 -3.33 6.46
CA GLN A 577 -23.64 -4.04 7.48
C GLN A 577 -23.00 -3.12 8.54
N LYS A 578 -22.83 -1.81 8.24
CA LYS A 578 -22.39 -0.82 9.24
C LYS A 578 -23.46 -0.48 10.29
N GLY A 579 -24.70 -0.96 10.10
CA GLY A 579 -25.80 -0.81 11.04
C GLY A 579 -26.80 0.31 10.71
N GLU A 580 -26.52 1.15 9.73
CA GLU A 580 -27.43 2.22 9.27
C GLU A 580 -27.36 2.34 7.74
N ILE A 581 -28.52 2.61 7.12
CA ILE A 581 -28.63 2.81 5.68
C ILE A 581 -29.77 3.78 5.36
N ASP A 582 -29.51 4.73 4.48
CA ASP A 582 -30.55 5.52 3.82
C ASP A 582 -30.84 4.87 2.46
N ALA A 583 -31.93 4.11 2.41
CA ALA A 583 -32.32 3.39 1.19
C ALA A 583 -32.78 4.35 0.07
N GLU A 584 -33.10 5.60 0.38
CA GLU A 584 -33.53 6.61 -0.61
C GLU A 584 -32.35 7.13 -1.45
N GLU A 585 -31.10 6.88 -1.03
CA GLU A 585 -29.91 7.22 -1.82
C GLU A 585 -29.72 6.34 -3.08
N PHE A 586 -30.49 5.25 -3.18
CA PHE A 586 -30.38 4.24 -4.24
C PHE A 586 -31.64 4.23 -5.14
N PRO A 587 -31.62 4.94 -6.28
CA PRO A 587 -32.81 5.08 -7.12
C PRO A 587 -33.23 3.80 -7.87
N HIS A 588 -32.36 2.79 -8.01
CA HIS A 588 -32.64 1.60 -8.83
C HIS A 588 -33.04 0.36 -8.00
N ILE A 589 -32.96 0.42 -6.68
CA ILE A 589 -33.40 -0.68 -5.81
C ILE A 589 -34.93 -0.71 -5.67
N THR A 590 -35.47 -1.91 -5.47
CA THR A 590 -36.92 -2.14 -5.33
C THR A 590 -37.37 -2.02 -3.87
N GLU A 591 -38.67 -1.90 -3.62
CA GLU A 591 -39.22 -1.92 -2.25
C GLU A 591 -38.90 -3.21 -1.47
N LYS A 592 -38.74 -4.34 -2.18
CA LYS A 592 -38.29 -5.60 -1.56
C LYS A 592 -36.82 -5.52 -1.14
N ASP A 593 -36.00 -4.83 -1.93
CA ASP A 593 -34.59 -4.57 -1.60
C ASP A 593 -34.47 -3.65 -0.39
N LYS A 594 -35.28 -2.59 -0.32
CA LYS A 594 -35.35 -1.71 0.86
C LYS A 594 -35.65 -2.52 2.13
N SER A 595 -36.64 -3.41 2.08
CA SER A 595 -36.98 -4.30 3.19
C SER A 595 -35.81 -5.22 3.59
N LEU A 596 -35.04 -5.71 2.62
CA LEU A 596 -33.83 -6.52 2.88
C LEU A 596 -32.72 -5.69 3.52
N LEU A 597 -32.43 -4.51 2.99
CA LEU A 597 -31.38 -3.62 3.47
C LEU A 597 -31.67 -3.12 4.90
N GLU A 598 -32.92 -2.74 5.19
CA GLU A 598 -33.35 -2.40 6.56
C GLU A 598 -33.20 -3.58 7.52
N ALA A 599 -33.53 -4.80 7.08
CA ALA A 599 -33.34 -6.01 7.86
C ALA A 599 -31.85 -6.28 8.15
N ILE A 600 -30.98 -6.12 7.16
CA ILE A 600 -29.52 -6.25 7.33
C ILE A 600 -28.99 -5.18 8.27
N ALA A 601 -29.38 -3.91 8.10
CA ALA A 601 -28.92 -2.81 8.94
C ALA A 601 -29.33 -2.99 10.40
N ARG A 602 -30.61 -3.29 10.66
CA ARG A 602 -31.10 -3.49 12.02
C ARG A 602 -30.47 -4.71 12.71
N SER A 603 -30.34 -5.82 11.99
CA SER A 603 -29.67 -7.01 12.55
C SER A 603 -28.19 -6.77 12.81
N SER A 604 -27.47 -6.07 11.92
CA SER A 604 -26.05 -5.74 12.09
C SER A 604 -25.83 -4.79 13.26
N LYS A 605 -26.69 -3.76 13.43
CA LYS A 605 -26.66 -2.85 14.58
C LYS A 605 -26.88 -3.59 15.90
N CYS A 606 -27.84 -4.52 15.93
CA CYS A 606 -28.09 -5.36 17.10
C CYS A 606 -26.92 -6.30 17.40
N MET A 607 -26.32 -6.92 16.37
CA MET A 607 -25.14 -7.79 16.52
C MET A 607 -23.91 -7.02 17.03
N SER A 608 -23.63 -5.84 16.49
CA SER A 608 -22.56 -4.96 16.96
C SER A 608 -22.72 -4.61 18.45
N LEU A 609 -23.95 -4.29 18.88
CA LEU A 609 -24.29 -4.08 20.29
C LEU A 609 -24.05 -5.33 21.15
N ILE A 610 -24.46 -6.52 20.67
CA ILE A 610 -24.22 -7.80 21.36
C ILE A 610 -22.72 -8.05 21.52
N GLU A 611 -21.92 -7.81 20.47
CA GLU A 611 -20.48 -8.02 20.47
C GLU A 611 -19.78 -7.08 21.45
N ASP A 612 -20.12 -5.80 21.45
CA ASP A 612 -19.60 -4.81 22.39
C ASP A 612 -19.91 -5.21 23.85
N VAL A 613 -21.15 -5.61 24.14
CA VAL A 613 -21.55 -6.10 25.47
C VAL A 613 -20.78 -7.37 25.85
N THR A 614 -20.64 -8.31 24.92
CA THR A 614 -19.93 -9.58 25.16
C THR A 614 -18.44 -9.34 25.46
N ALA A 615 -17.84 -8.35 24.81
CA ALA A 615 -16.44 -7.99 25.02
C ALA A 615 -16.21 -7.18 26.30
N ASN A 616 -17.14 -6.28 26.66
CA ASN A 616 -16.91 -5.28 27.69
C ASN A 616 -17.58 -5.59 29.04
N VAL A 617 -18.56 -6.49 29.08
CA VAL A 617 -19.33 -6.81 30.30
C VAL A 617 -19.00 -8.22 30.81
N PRO A 618 -18.67 -8.40 32.11
CA PRO A 618 -18.47 -9.72 32.67
C PRO A 618 -19.68 -10.65 32.46
N THR A 619 -19.45 -11.88 32.01
CA THR A 619 -20.50 -12.84 31.63
C THR A 619 -21.59 -13.03 32.71
N LYS A 620 -21.20 -12.95 34.00
CA LYS A 620 -22.13 -13.08 35.13
C LYS A 620 -23.13 -11.92 35.24
N GLN A 621 -22.79 -10.75 34.71
CA GLN A 621 -23.61 -9.54 34.74
C GLN A 621 -24.51 -9.41 33.50
N ILE A 622 -24.12 -10.02 32.37
CA ILE A 622 -24.87 -9.97 31.10
C ILE A 622 -26.33 -10.40 31.28
N ARG A 623 -26.59 -11.45 32.07
CA ARG A 623 -27.96 -11.97 32.33
C ARG A 623 -28.93 -10.93 32.92
N GLY A 624 -28.41 -9.88 33.55
CA GLY A 624 -29.21 -8.80 34.13
C GLY A 624 -29.53 -7.65 33.18
N LEU A 625 -28.95 -7.62 31.97
CA LEU A 625 -29.10 -6.53 31.00
C LEU A 625 -30.39 -6.68 30.18
N LEU A 626 -31.54 -6.38 30.82
CA LEU A 626 -32.86 -6.48 30.18
C LEU A 626 -33.02 -5.59 28.94
N GLU A 627 -32.33 -4.44 28.89
CA GLU A 627 -32.35 -3.54 27.72
C GLU A 627 -31.82 -4.23 26.46
N ILE A 628 -30.72 -4.99 26.58
CA ILE A 628 -30.14 -5.75 25.46
C ILE A 628 -31.07 -6.91 25.07
N ALA A 629 -31.64 -7.63 26.05
CA ALA A 629 -32.60 -8.70 25.77
C ALA A 629 -33.85 -8.17 25.03
N ASN A 630 -34.31 -6.97 25.37
CA ASN A 630 -35.41 -6.28 24.69
C ASN A 630 -35.01 -5.90 23.26
N GLU A 631 -33.82 -5.31 23.05
CA GLU A 631 -33.34 -4.94 21.72
C GLU A 631 -33.24 -6.14 20.76
N ILE A 632 -32.74 -7.28 21.26
CA ILE A 632 -32.71 -8.54 20.48
C ILE A 632 -34.13 -9.00 20.15
N THR A 633 -35.05 -8.93 21.11
CA THR A 633 -36.45 -9.34 20.92
C THR A 633 -37.16 -8.45 19.91
N ASP A 634 -36.97 -7.14 20.00
CA ASP A 634 -37.56 -6.14 19.10
C ASP A 634 -37.00 -6.28 17.68
N THR A 635 -35.70 -6.54 17.55
CA THR A 635 -35.07 -6.86 16.27
C THR A 635 -35.61 -8.16 15.69
N LEU A 636 -35.72 -9.24 16.47
CA LEU A 636 -36.32 -10.50 16.00
C LEU A 636 -37.77 -10.34 15.54
N ASN A 637 -38.60 -9.61 16.31
CA ASN A 637 -39.98 -9.32 15.93
C ASN A 637 -40.07 -8.55 14.62
N PHE A 638 -39.18 -7.57 14.42
CA PHE A 638 -39.08 -6.85 13.16
C PHE A 638 -38.70 -7.79 12.01
N LEU A 639 -37.66 -8.62 12.18
CA LEU A 639 -37.18 -9.54 11.14
C LEU A 639 -38.24 -10.59 10.75
N GLU A 640 -38.99 -11.13 11.71
CA GLU A 640 -40.10 -12.08 11.45
C GLU A 640 -41.18 -11.46 10.54
N ILE A 641 -41.40 -10.15 10.62
CA ILE A 641 -42.35 -9.43 9.75
C ILE A 641 -41.70 -9.03 8.41
N ALA A 642 -40.46 -8.53 8.47
CA ALA A 642 -39.75 -8.01 7.30
C ALA A 642 -39.43 -9.13 6.29
N VAL A 643 -39.09 -10.33 6.75
CA VAL A 643 -38.68 -11.44 5.87
C VAL A 643 -39.76 -11.85 4.85
N GLU A 644 -41.04 -11.67 5.18
CA GLU A 644 -42.14 -11.95 4.25
C GLU A 644 -42.23 -10.93 3.10
N LYS A 645 -41.69 -9.73 3.30
CA LYS A 645 -41.61 -8.67 2.28
C LYS A 645 -40.39 -8.82 1.36
N ILE A 646 -39.40 -9.62 1.77
CA ILE A 646 -38.16 -9.86 1.03
C ILE A 646 -38.38 -10.92 -0.05
N GLU A 647 -37.69 -10.77 -1.18
CA GLU A 647 -37.67 -11.74 -2.27
C GLU A 647 -37.17 -13.11 -1.81
N LYS A 648 -37.84 -14.20 -2.19
CA LYS A 648 -37.58 -15.55 -1.64
C LYS A 648 -36.12 -15.98 -1.77
N SER A 649 -35.47 -15.69 -2.89
CA SER A 649 -34.05 -15.99 -3.15
C SER A 649 -33.09 -15.25 -2.21
N GLU A 650 -33.50 -14.08 -1.69
CA GLU A 650 -32.66 -13.20 -0.85
C GLU A 650 -32.95 -13.34 0.65
N ARG A 651 -33.83 -14.26 1.07
CA ARG A 651 -34.20 -14.42 2.49
C ARG A 651 -33.14 -15.13 3.33
N VAL A 652 -32.26 -15.92 2.70
CA VAL A 652 -31.28 -16.78 3.40
C VAL A 652 -30.41 -15.99 4.39
N PRO A 653 -29.79 -14.85 4.03
CA PRO A 653 -28.99 -14.07 4.98
C PRO A 653 -29.80 -13.60 6.20
N VAL A 654 -31.07 -13.22 6.02
CA VAL A 654 -31.94 -12.78 7.11
C VAL A 654 -32.28 -13.94 8.05
N TYR A 655 -32.58 -15.12 7.51
CA TYR A 655 -32.81 -16.31 8.32
C TYR A 655 -31.56 -16.72 9.12
N VAL A 656 -30.37 -16.63 8.53
CA VAL A 656 -29.10 -16.86 9.22
C VAL A 656 -28.93 -15.87 10.38
N GLN A 657 -29.19 -14.58 10.15
CA GLN A 657 -29.13 -13.57 11.23
C GLN A 657 -30.15 -13.85 12.35
N MET A 658 -31.36 -14.28 12.01
CA MET A 658 -32.36 -14.67 13.02
C MET A 658 -31.90 -15.87 13.84
N ILE A 659 -31.33 -16.91 13.22
CA ILE A 659 -30.74 -18.06 13.91
C ILE A 659 -29.64 -17.58 14.87
N ASN A 660 -28.74 -16.71 14.41
CA ASN A 660 -27.68 -16.13 15.23
C ASN A 660 -28.22 -15.35 16.43
N LEU A 661 -29.21 -14.48 16.24
CA LEU A 661 -29.82 -13.68 17.31
C LEU A 661 -30.55 -14.57 18.33
N TYR A 662 -31.31 -15.57 17.88
CA TYR A 662 -31.92 -16.55 18.78
C TYR A 662 -30.86 -17.32 19.57
N GLY A 663 -29.79 -17.78 18.91
CA GLY A 663 -28.69 -18.48 19.56
C GLY A 663 -27.97 -17.62 20.61
N ARG A 664 -27.70 -16.35 20.30
CA ARG A 664 -27.15 -15.37 21.27
C ARG A 664 -28.10 -15.17 22.45
N GLY A 665 -29.40 -15.09 22.21
CA GLY A 665 -30.41 -15.02 23.27
C GLY A 665 -30.40 -16.24 24.21
N ILE A 666 -30.21 -17.44 23.65
CA ILE A 666 -30.06 -18.68 24.43
C ILE A 666 -28.77 -18.62 25.28
N LEU A 667 -27.63 -18.30 24.66
CA LEU A 667 -26.33 -18.28 25.35
C LEU A 667 -26.24 -17.20 26.43
N MET A 668 -26.69 -15.98 26.14
CA MET A 668 -26.54 -14.81 27.02
C MET A 668 -27.62 -14.77 28.12
N PHE A 669 -28.87 -15.09 27.78
CA PHE A 669 -30.03 -14.89 28.66
C PHE A 669 -30.75 -16.18 29.05
N GLY A 670 -30.33 -17.35 28.55
CA GLY A 670 -30.94 -18.63 28.88
C GLY A 670 -32.33 -18.81 28.28
N TRP A 671 -32.60 -18.22 27.12
CA TRP A 671 -33.88 -18.39 26.43
C TRP A 671 -34.13 -19.87 26.07
N ASN A 672 -35.39 -20.29 26.13
CA ASN A 672 -35.81 -21.62 25.66
C ASN A 672 -36.44 -21.51 24.26
N LYS A 673 -35.61 -21.28 23.23
CA LYS A 673 -36.05 -20.96 21.86
C LYS A 673 -35.40 -21.80 20.76
N LYS A 674 -34.76 -22.94 21.09
CA LYS A 674 -34.14 -23.83 20.09
C LYS A 674 -35.12 -24.26 18.97
N HIS A 675 -36.36 -24.60 19.33
CA HIS A 675 -37.40 -24.96 18.35
C HIS A 675 -37.67 -23.87 17.29
N LYS A 676 -37.47 -22.58 17.63
CA LYS A 676 -37.58 -21.48 16.66
C LYS A 676 -36.42 -21.52 15.66
N MET A 677 -35.19 -21.77 16.12
CA MET A 677 -34.04 -21.93 15.24
C MET A 677 -34.21 -23.12 14.29
N GLU A 678 -34.69 -24.27 14.79
CA GLU A 678 -34.99 -25.45 13.95
C GLU A 678 -36.07 -25.16 12.91
N SER A 679 -37.12 -24.43 13.29
CA SER A 679 -38.17 -24.00 12.36
C SER A 679 -37.61 -23.09 11.26
N ILE A 680 -36.71 -22.17 11.58
CA ILE A 680 -36.08 -21.25 10.61
C ILE A 680 -35.06 -22.00 9.74
N TYR A 681 -34.32 -22.96 10.32
CA TYR A 681 -33.42 -23.83 9.58
C TYR A 681 -34.14 -24.60 8.47
N ASN A 682 -35.35 -25.09 8.73
CA ASN A 682 -36.17 -25.73 7.70
C ASN A 682 -36.50 -24.78 6.54
N CYS A 683 -36.59 -23.46 6.78
CA CYS A 683 -36.81 -22.46 5.73
C CYS A 683 -35.59 -22.25 4.81
N ILE A 684 -34.39 -22.60 5.27
CA ILE A 684 -33.16 -22.54 4.45
C ILE A 684 -32.70 -23.92 3.99
N SER A 685 -33.37 -25.01 4.39
CA SER A 685 -32.93 -26.39 4.13
C SER A 685 -32.86 -26.80 2.65
N ASP A 686 -33.54 -26.05 1.78
CA ASP A 686 -33.49 -26.20 0.32
C ASP A 686 -32.37 -25.37 -0.34
N CYS A 687 -31.48 -24.74 0.45
CA CYS A 687 -30.34 -23.98 -0.07
C CYS A 687 -29.26 -24.91 -0.63
N ASP A 688 -28.70 -24.55 -1.80
CA ASP A 688 -27.62 -25.31 -2.45
C ASP A 688 -26.27 -25.22 -1.69
N ASP A 689 -26.15 -24.32 -0.70
CA ASP A 689 -24.96 -24.19 0.12
C ASP A 689 -24.92 -25.23 1.26
N THR A 690 -24.40 -26.41 0.92
CA THR A 690 -24.21 -27.53 1.86
C THR A 690 -23.31 -27.17 3.06
N ASN A 691 -22.31 -26.29 2.87
CA ASN A 691 -21.43 -25.83 3.94
C ASN A 691 -22.21 -24.96 4.93
N LEU A 692 -22.97 -23.98 4.43
CA LEU A 692 -23.84 -23.13 5.26
C LEU A 692 -24.83 -23.97 6.07
N LEU A 693 -25.48 -24.95 5.43
CA LEU A 693 -26.41 -25.86 6.12
C LEU A 693 -25.73 -26.68 7.21
N GLU A 694 -24.52 -27.19 6.94
CA GLU A 694 -23.74 -27.88 7.94
C GLU A 694 -23.35 -26.98 9.12
N TYR A 695 -22.94 -25.74 8.86
CA TYR A 695 -22.61 -24.74 9.89
C TYR A 695 -23.82 -24.41 10.76
N MET A 696 -24.96 -24.07 10.15
CA MET A 696 -26.18 -23.73 10.88
C MET A 696 -26.68 -24.92 11.71
N ARG A 697 -26.58 -26.15 11.18
CA ARG A 697 -26.92 -27.37 11.92
C ARG A 697 -26.00 -27.60 13.11
N ASN A 698 -24.70 -27.34 12.96
CA ASN A 698 -23.73 -27.46 14.05
C ASN A 698 -23.95 -26.37 15.12
N PHE A 699 -24.28 -25.15 14.71
CA PHE A 699 -24.62 -24.05 15.62
C PHE A 699 -25.94 -24.28 16.37
N ILE A 700 -26.97 -24.87 15.73
CA ILE A 700 -28.20 -25.27 16.43
C ILE A 700 -27.93 -26.38 17.45
N PHE A 701 -27.03 -27.32 17.11
CA PHE A 701 -26.59 -28.37 18.04
C PHE A 701 -25.83 -27.81 19.24
N GLU A 702 -25.02 -26.75 19.05
CA GLU A 702 -24.30 -26.05 20.13
C GLU A 702 -25.22 -25.54 21.25
N MET A 703 -26.50 -25.24 20.96
CA MET A 703 -27.41 -24.60 21.91
C MET A 703 -27.85 -25.48 23.10
N ASP A 704 -27.81 -26.81 22.95
CA ASP A 704 -28.20 -27.75 24.01
C ASP A 704 -27.24 -28.93 24.20
N ALA A 705 -26.24 -29.08 23.32
CA ALA A 705 -25.18 -30.06 23.49
C ALA A 705 -24.21 -29.67 24.62
N PRO A 706 -23.59 -30.65 25.31
CA PRO A 706 -22.41 -30.40 26.10
C PRO A 706 -21.31 -29.74 25.25
N ILE A 707 -20.67 -28.69 25.77
CA ILE A 707 -19.68 -27.90 25.02
C ILE A 707 -18.56 -28.76 24.41
N GLU A 708 -18.10 -29.81 25.11
CA GLU A 708 -17.07 -30.72 24.60
C GLU A 708 -17.54 -31.52 23.37
N GLU A 709 -18.82 -31.88 23.31
CA GLU A 709 -19.39 -32.57 22.15
C GLU A 709 -19.51 -31.62 20.96
N ALA A 710 -19.93 -30.37 21.20
CA ALA A 710 -19.97 -29.33 20.18
C ALA A 710 -18.57 -29.06 19.61
N ILE A 711 -17.56 -28.88 20.47
CA ILE A 711 -16.16 -28.67 20.05
C ILE A 711 -15.68 -29.82 19.15
N ASN A 712 -15.90 -31.08 19.55
CA ASN A 712 -15.48 -32.24 18.77
C ASN A 712 -16.15 -32.29 17.38
N ARG A 713 -17.38 -31.81 17.27
CA ARG A 713 -18.11 -31.74 16.02
C ARG A 713 -17.55 -30.68 15.08
N PHE A 714 -17.27 -29.47 15.58
CA PHE A 714 -16.62 -28.42 14.78
C PHE A 714 -15.18 -28.78 14.39
N LYS A 715 -14.41 -29.45 15.28
CA LYS A 715 -13.08 -29.97 14.93
C LYS A 715 -13.11 -30.98 13.79
N LYS A 716 -14.01 -31.97 13.85
CA LYS A 716 -14.17 -32.96 12.76
C LYS A 716 -14.50 -32.30 11.43
N MET A 717 -15.31 -31.24 11.45
CA MET A 717 -15.67 -30.47 10.25
C MET A 717 -14.47 -29.72 9.66
N TYR A 718 -13.64 -29.11 10.51
CA TYR A 718 -12.38 -28.48 10.09
C TYR A 718 -11.38 -29.51 9.54
N GLU A 719 -11.25 -30.66 10.21
CA GLU A 719 -10.37 -31.75 9.77
C GLU A 719 -10.82 -32.36 8.43
N SER A 720 -12.12 -32.45 8.17
CA SER A 720 -12.65 -32.98 6.90
C SER A 720 -12.58 -31.96 5.75
N HIS A 721 -12.67 -30.68 6.05
CA HIS A 721 -12.60 -29.60 5.05
C HIS A 721 -11.59 -28.54 5.51
N LYS A 722 -10.30 -28.78 5.28
CA LYS A 722 -9.22 -27.86 5.68
C LYS A 722 -9.22 -26.58 4.83
N ASN A 723 -10.02 -25.60 5.22
CA ASN A 723 -10.07 -24.27 4.60
C ASN A 723 -10.30 -23.19 5.65
N ILE A 724 -10.18 -21.92 5.24
CA ILE A 724 -10.31 -20.78 6.15
C ILE A 724 -11.72 -20.65 6.76
N ILE A 725 -12.77 -21.08 6.06
CA ILE A 725 -14.16 -20.93 6.52
C ILE A 725 -14.44 -21.86 7.70
N THR A 726 -14.10 -23.15 7.59
CA THR A 726 -14.29 -24.11 8.69
C THR A 726 -13.38 -23.82 9.88
N TRP A 727 -12.20 -23.26 9.63
CA TRP A 727 -11.32 -22.72 10.67
C TRP A 727 -12.00 -21.56 11.41
N GLN A 728 -12.59 -20.60 10.69
CA GLN A 728 -13.30 -19.46 11.27
C GLN A 728 -14.50 -19.91 12.11
N GLU A 729 -15.28 -20.89 11.65
CA GLU A 729 -16.42 -21.41 12.40
C GLU A 729 -16.03 -22.06 13.73
N LEU A 730 -14.93 -22.84 13.75
CA LEU A 730 -14.38 -23.39 14.99
C LEU A 730 -13.88 -22.27 15.93
N ASN A 731 -13.21 -21.26 15.38
CA ASN A 731 -12.71 -20.13 16.15
C ASN A 731 -13.87 -19.29 16.74
N HIS A 732 -14.92 -19.03 15.95
CA HIS A 732 -16.12 -18.34 16.40
C HIS A 732 -16.83 -19.10 17.52
N LEU A 733 -16.86 -20.44 17.51
CA LEU A 733 -17.36 -21.23 18.64
C LEU A 733 -16.57 -20.91 19.92
N TYR A 734 -15.24 -20.86 19.86
CA TYR A 734 -14.43 -20.50 21.02
C TYR A 734 -14.72 -19.08 21.52
N ILE A 735 -14.88 -18.12 20.60
CA ILE A 735 -15.21 -16.73 20.93
C ILE A 735 -16.59 -16.63 21.59
N ARG A 736 -17.62 -17.28 21.02
CA ARG A 736 -19.00 -17.26 21.55
C ARG A 736 -19.09 -17.77 22.98
N HIS A 737 -18.27 -18.76 23.34
CA HIS A 737 -18.21 -19.34 24.68
C HIS A 737 -17.16 -18.69 25.61
N GLY A 738 -16.53 -17.60 25.19
CA GLY A 738 -15.51 -16.90 26.00
C GLY A 738 -14.23 -17.70 26.21
N MET A 739 -13.98 -18.71 25.37
CA MET A 739 -12.78 -19.55 25.38
C MET A 739 -11.62 -18.86 24.65
N PHE A 740 -11.34 -17.60 25.02
CA PHE A 740 -10.43 -16.74 24.27
C PHE A 740 -9.01 -17.29 24.18
N ASP A 741 -8.53 -18.04 25.18
CA ASP A 741 -7.20 -18.66 25.12
C ASP A 741 -7.08 -19.69 23.98
N LYS A 742 -8.17 -20.39 23.64
CA LYS A 742 -8.22 -21.30 22.48
C LYS A 742 -8.30 -20.53 21.17
N ALA A 743 -9.06 -19.44 21.13
CA ALA A 743 -9.12 -18.56 19.96
C ALA A 743 -7.77 -17.89 19.66
N ASP A 744 -7.09 -17.38 20.69
CA ASP A 744 -5.73 -16.83 20.59
C ASP A 744 -4.73 -17.90 20.09
N ALA A 745 -4.87 -19.16 20.51
CA ALA A 745 -4.03 -20.25 20.02
C ALA A 745 -4.30 -20.54 18.54
N MET A 746 -5.56 -20.60 18.11
CA MET A 746 -5.91 -20.80 16.71
C MET A 746 -5.34 -19.71 15.81
N TYR A 747 -5.47 -18.43 16.19
CA TYR A 747 -4.89 -17.33 15.40
C TYR A 747 -3.37 -17.42 15.31
N ARG A 748 -2.68 -17.82 16.39
CA ARG A 748 -1.24 -18.05 16.35
C ARG A 748 -0.87 -19.17 15.38
N GLU A 749 -1.55 -20.31 15.46
CA GLU A 749 -1.37 -21.44 14.54
C GLU A 749 -1.67 -21.04 13.09
N LEU A 750 -2.67 -20.18 12.84
CA LEU A 750 -2.99 -19.66 11.51
C LEU A 750 -1.80 -18.96 10.87
N PHE A 751 -1.15 -18.06 11.61
CA PHE A 751 -0.05 -17.27 11.10
C PHE A 751 1.31 -17.98 11.17
N SER A 752 1.47 -19.02 11.98
CA SER A 752 2.74 -19.76 12.09
C SER A 752 2.77 -21.07 11.30
N GLU A 753 1.70 -21.85 11.34
CA GLU A 753 1.65 -23.23 10.82
C GLU A 753 0.72 -23.41 9.63
N HIS A 754 -0.30 -22.54 9.50
CA HIS A 754 -1.35 -22.65 8.49
C HIS A 754 -1.41 -21.46 7.52
N LYS A 755 -0.25 -20.89 7.18
CA LYS A 755 -0.15 -19.75 6.24
C LYS A 755 -0.75 -20.08 4.88
N GLU A 756 -0.78 -21.36 4.49
CA GLU A 756 -1.43 -21.84 3.27
C GLU A 756 -2.93 -21.52 3.21
N LEU A 757 -3.61 -21.44 4.36
CA LEU A 757 -5.05 -21.14 4.42
C LEU A 757 -5.37 -19.68 4.09
N ILE A 758 -4.37 -18.80 4.17
CA ILE A 758 -4.52 -17.35 3.96
C ILE A 758 -3.60 -16.83 2.86
N ALA A 759 -2.87 -17.71 2.15
CA ALA A 759 -1.86 -17.32 1.17
C ALA A 759 -2.43 -16.47 0.03
N GLU A 760 -3.69 -16.70 -0.33
CA GLU A 760 -4.37 -15.96 -1.39
C GLU A 760 -4.75 -14.54 -0.94
N GLY A 761 -5.07 -14.35 0.35
CA GLY A 761 -5.59 -13.10 0.89
C GLY A 761 -5.18 -12.82 2.32
N PRO A 762 -3.87 -12.70 2.60
CA PRO A 762 -3.37 -12.64 3.97
C PRO A 762 -3.85 -11.35 4.66
N GLU A 763 -4.04 -10.29 3.87
CA GLU A 763 -4.49 -8.99 4.34
C GLU A 763 -5.81 -9.03 5.12
N TYR A 764 -6.76 -9.85 4.65
CA TYR A 764 -8.07 -9.99 5.28
C TYR A 764 -8.02 -10.78 6.58
N ALA A 765 -7.14 -11.78 6.68
CA ALA A 765 -6.91 -12.53 7.90
C ALA A 765 -6.25 -11.65 8.98
N TYR A 766 -5.30 -10.79 8.58
CA TYR A 766 -4.67 -9.84 9.47
C TYR A 766 -5.66 -8.81 10.01
N ARG A 767 -6.52 -8.26 9.15
CA ARG A 767 -7.62 -7.40 9.56
C ARG A 767 -8.52 -8.07 10.59
N ALA A 768 -9.03 -9.26 10.29
CA ALA A 768 -9.93 -9.98 11.20
C ALA A 768 -9.27 -10.24 12.56
N PHE A 769 -7.97 -10.52 12.57
CA PHE A 769 -7.22 -10.70 13.80
C PHE A 769 -7.02 -9.41 14.59
N ILE A 770 -6.69 -8.30 13.93
CA ILE A 770 -6.57 -7.00 14.61
C ILE A 770 -7.93 -6.63 15.19
N ASP A 771 -9.01 -6.72 14.42
CA ASP A 771 -10.39 -6.48 14.90
C ASP A 771 -10.73 -7.36 16.12
N TYR A 772 -10.38 -8.66 16.08
CA TYR A 772 -10.56 -9.58 17.20
C TYR A 772 -9.79 -9.13 18.45
N VAL A 773 -8.50 -8.81 18.31
CA VAL A 773 -7.66 -8.36 19.42
C VAL A 773 -8.22 -7.08 20.02
N MET A 774 -8.68 -6.16 19.17
CA MET A 774 -9.19 -4.87 19.60
C MET A 774 -10.55 -4.97 20.30
N LEU A 775 -11.50 -5.64 19.66
CA LEU A 775 -12.86 -5.80 20.16
C LEU A 775 -12.86 -6.51 21.51
N TYR A 776 -12.17 -7.64 21.62
CA TYR A 776 -12.14 -8.45 22.84
C TYR A 776 -11.03 -8.07 23.84
N ARG A 777 -10.38 -6.90 23.63
CA ARG A 777 -9.32 -6.36 24.50
C ARG A 777 -8.23 -7.40 24.82
N ARG A 778 -7.82 -8.17 23.82
CA ARG A 778 -6.72 -9.14 23.93
C ARG A 778 -5.39 -8.40 23.99
N ASP A 779 -4.31 -9.13 24.22
CA ASP A 779 -2.99 -8.52 24.27
C ASP A 779 -2.59 -7.98 22.90
N LEU A 780 -2.46 -6.65 22.81
CA LEU A 780 -2.02 -5.93 21.60
C LEU A 780 -0.68 -6.44 21.06
N LYS A 781 0.15 -7.09 21.90
CA LYS A 781 1.36 -7.79 21.46
C LYS A 781 1.12 -8.61 20.20
N TYR A 782 0.06 -9.41 20.17
CA TYR A 782 -0.16 -10.29 19.05
C TYR A 782 -0.55 -9.53 17.79
N ALA A 783 -1.41 -8.51 17.90
CA ALA A 783 -1.76 -7.66 16.77
C ALA A 783 -0.54 -6.89 16.21
N LEU A 784 0.32 -6.37 17.09
CA LEU A 784 1.55 -5.69 16.69
C LEU A 784 2.54 -6.64 16.00
N GLN A 785 2.76 -7.83 16.56
CA GLN A 785 3.64 -8.84 15.96
C GLN A 785 3.10 -9.24 14.59
N CYS A 786 1.81 -9.55 14.54
CA CYS A 786 1.11 -9.93 13.32
C CYS A 786 1.24 -8.85 12.25
N TYR A 787 0.93 -7.59 12.58
CA TYR A 787 1.10 -6.47 11.65
C TYR A 787 2.55 -6.32 11.18
N LEU A 788 3.55 -6.40 12.07
CA LEU A 788 4.95 -6.28 11.67
C LEU A 788 5.44 -7.43 10.78
N ASP A 789 4.98 -8.66 11.04
CA ASP A 789 5.31 -9.83 10.22
C ASP A 789 4.60 -9.81 8.86
N ALA A 790 3.44 -9.17 8.82
CA ALA A 790 2.52 -9.14 7.68
C ALA A 790 2.73 -7.96 6.74
N LYS A 791 3.12 -6.80 7.28
CA LYS A 791 2.90 -5.52 6.60
C LYS A 791 3.59 -5.38 5.26
N GLU A 792 4.65 -6.16 5.06
CA GLU A 792 5.43 -6.19 3.83
C GLU A 792 4.73 -6.99 2.72
N SER A 793 3.71 -7.78 3.07
CA SER A 793 2.87 -8.53 2.13
C SER A 793 1.61 -7.77 1.68
N PHE A 794 1.30 -6.59 2.25
CA PHE A 794 0.16 -5.79 1.81
C PHE A 794 0.46 -5.13 0.46
N LYS A 795 -0.30 -5.48 -0.57
CA LYS A 795 -0.23 -4.82 -1.90
C LYS A 795 -1.03 -3.52 -1.96
N ASP A 796 -1.99 -3.36 -1.04
CA ASP A 796 -2.78 -2.14 -0.93
C ASP A 796 -2.25 -1.24 0.20
N THR A 797 -1.53 -0.20 -0.20
CA THR A 797 -0.88 0.76 0.71
C THR A 797 -1.89 1.57 1.53
N ASP A 798 -3.12 1.77 1.03
CA ASP A 798 -4.16 2.45 1.81
C ASP A 798 -4.61 1.59 2.99
N ILE A 799 -4.75 0.27 2.79
CA ILE A 799 -5.14 -0.68 3.83
C ILE A 799 -4.01 -0.84 4.86
N GLU A 800 -2.76 -0.97 4.40
CA GLU A 800 -1.59 -0.99 5.28
C GLU A 800 -1.54 0.25 6.17
N GLY A 801 -1.67 1.45 5.56
CA GLY A 801 -1.63 2.73 6.27
C GLY A 801 -2.80 2.89 7.25
N PHE A 802 -4.00 2.45 6.86
CA PHE A 802 -5.16 2.46 7.75
C PHE A 802 -4.88 1.67 9.04
N TRP A 803 -4.38 0.44 8.93
CA TRP A 803 -4.07 -0.40 10.09
C TRP A 803 -2.88 0.10 10.90
N GLU A 804 -1.89 0.73 10.25
CA GLU A 804 -0.82 1.44 10.95
C GLU A 804 -1.41 2.49 11.90
N LEU A 805 -2.32 3.35 11.39
CA LEU A 805 -2.95 4.42 12.16
C LEU A 805 -3.90 3.88 13.25
N GLU A 806 -4.66 2.81 12.98
CA GLU A 806 -5.48 2.15 14.01
C GLU A 806 -4.61 1.60 15.15
N LEU A 807 -3.55 0.87 14.83
CA LEU A 807 -2.63 0.34 15.85
C LEU A 807 -1.92 1.46 16.61
N MET A 808 -1.50 2.54 15.91
CA MET A 808 -0.94 3.73 16.55
C MET A 808 -1.91 4.34 17.57
N PHE A 809 -3.20 4.45 17.21
CA PHE A 809 -4.24 4.92 18.13
C PHE A 809 -4.34 4.03 19.36
N TYR A 810 -4.40 2.71 19.18
CA TYR A 810 -4.58 1.76 20.28
C TYR A 810 -3.37 1.62 21.20
N VAL A 811 -2.15 1.86 20.71
CA VAL A 811 -0.95 1.89 21.56
C VAL A 811 -0.60 3.28 22.11
N ASN A 812 -1.41 4.31 21.82
CA ASN A 812 -1.12 5.71 22.12
C ASN A 812 0.25 6.17 21.59
N SER A 813 0.51 5.95 20.30
CA SER A 813 1.74 6.38 19.63
C SER A 813 1.47 7.59 18.73
N PHE A 814 1.50 8.79 19.31
CA PHE A 814 1.23 10.05 18.60
C PHE A 814 2.45 10.98 18.55
N ASN A 815 3.63 10.42 18.24
CA ASN A 815 4.89 11.19 18.19
C ASN A 815 4.86 12.33 17.16
N ASP A 816 4.00 12.23 16.15
CA ASP A 816 3.74 13.25 15.15
C ASP A 816 2.21 13.36 14.95
N PRO A 817 1.52 14.17 15.78
CA PRO A 817 0.07 14.27 15.74
C PRO A 817 -0.45 14.96 14.47
N GLU A 818 0.36 15.81 13.82
CA GLU A 818 0.00 16.48 12.57
C GLU A 818 0.00 15.52 11.39
N ARG A 819 1.05 14.67 11.28
CA ARG A 819 1.07 13.56 10.33
C ARG A 819 -0.11 12.63 10.57
N PHE A 820 -0.36 12.24 11.82
CA PHE A 820 -1.48 11.36 12.17
C PHE A 820 -2.83 11.98 11.74
N GLU A 821 -3.07 13.27 12.03
CA GLU A 821 -4.28 13.97 11.60
C GLU A 821 -4.40 13.99 10.07
N THR A 822 -3.33 14.38 9.37
CA THR A 822 -3.32 14.53 7.91
C THR A 822 -3.57 13.20 7.19
N GLU A 823 -2.84 12.14 7.57
CA GLU A 823 -3.01 10.81 6.98
C GLU A 823 -4.40 10.23 7.31
N ARG A 824 -4.92 10.49 8.51
CA ARG A 824 -6.25 10.00 8.91
C ARG A 824 -7.39 10.70 8.18
N LYS A 825 -7.22 11.98 7.83
CA LYS A 825 -8.20 12.77 7.07
C LYS A 825 -8.51 12.18 5.70
N HIS A 826 -7.51 11.61 5.02
CA HIS A 826 -7.68 10.90 3.75
C HIS A 826 -8.73 9.78 3.83
N PHE A 827 -8.80 9.08 4.96
CA PHE A 827 -9.81 8.02 5.18
C PHE A 827 -11.20 8.56 5.48
N VAL A 828 -11.32 9.82 5.93
CA VAL A 828 -12.60 10.53 6.08
C VAL A 828 -13.11 10.96 4.71
N GLU A 829 -12.24 11.56 3.89
CA GLU A 829 -12.55 11.96 2.51
C GLU A 829 -13.01 10.77 1.66
N LYS A 830 -12.49 9.59 1.97
CA LYS A 830 -12.88 8.30 1.39
C LYS A 830 -14.11 7.62 2.03
N GLY A 831 -14.72 8.21 3.06
CA GLY A 831 -15.96 7.71 3.69
C GLY A 831 -15.78 6.45 4.57
N LEU A 832 -14.57 6.18 5.04
CA LEU A 832 -14.23 4.99 5.83
C LEU A 832 -14.21 5.28 7.32
N VAL A 833 -13.75 6.47 7.69
CA VAL A 833 -13.79 6.99 9.05
C VAL A 833 -14.86 8.06 9.10
N THR A 834 -15.75 8.00 10.08
CA THR A 834 -16.75 9.06 10.27
C THR A 834 -16.07 10.34 10.75
N GLU A 835 -16.63 11.49 10.41
CA GLU A 835 -16.17 12.80 10.92
C GLU A 835 -16.06 12.79 12.46
N GLU A 836 -17.03 12.21 13.17
CA GLU A 836 -16.96 12.09 14.64
C GLU A 836 -15.74 11.27 15.07
N ALA A 837 -15.50 10.10 14.48
CA ALA A 837 -14.38 9.23 14.84
C ALA A 837 -13.04 9.90 14.53
N TYR A 838 -12.92 10.58 13.40
CA TYR A 838 -11.75 11.37 13.03
C TYR A 838 -11.45 12.44 14.08
N HIS A 839 -12.42 13.33 14.34
CA HIS A 839 -12.22 14.40 15.33
C HIS A 839 -11.94 13.83 16.72
N ARG A 840 -12.58 12.71 17.12
CA ARG A 840 -12.35 12.07 18.42
C ARG A 840 -10.94 11.51 18.56
N THR A 841 -10.41 10.85 17.54
CA THR A 841 -9.03 10.33 17.56
C THR A 841 -8.00 11.46 17.51
N ALA A 842 -8.19 12.48 16.67
CA ALA A 842 -7.33 13.66 16.64
C ALA A 842 -7.32 14.43 17.97
N PHE A 843 -8.49 14.57 18.61
CA PHE A 843 -8.61 15.14 19.97
C PHE A 843 -7.72 14.41 20.97
N ILE A 844 -7.72 13.07 20.97
CA ILE A 844 -6.90 12.26 21.88
C ILE A 844 -5.40 12.43 21.57
N ALA A 845 -5.03 12.41 20.28
CA ALA A 845 -3.65 12.61 19.84
C ALA A 845 -3.08 13.96 20.32
N TYR A 846 -3.84 15.05 20.15
CA TYR A 846 -3.42 16.37 20.59
C TYR A 846 -3.52 16.58 22.11
N LEU A 847 -4.50 15.96 22.78
CA LEU A 847 -4.61 15.99 24.24
C LEU A 847 -3.39 15.34 24.90
N THR A 848 -2.97 14.18 24.40
CA THR A 848 -1.81 13.44 24.94
C THR A 848 -0.47 14.10 24.59
N ASN A 849 -0.44 14.97 23.57
CA ASN A 849 0.68 15.87 23.28
C ASN A 849 0.59 17.22 24.00
N LEU A 850 -0.40 17.43 24.87
CA LEU A 850 -0.65 18.70 25.57
C LEU A 850 -0.78 19.92 24.63
N ASN A 851 -1.24 19.71 23.39
CA ASN A 851 -1.55 20.80 22.46
C ASN A 851 -2.98 21.30 22.71
N ASN A 852 -3.11 22.23 23.65
CA ASN A 852 -4.41 22.74 24.10
C ASN A 852 -5.24 23.38 22.97
N ALA A 853 -4.59 24.09 22.04
CA ALA A 853 -5.27 24.80 20.96
C ALA A 853 -5.96 23.81 20.00
N LYS A 854 -5.20 22.82 19.52
CA LYS A 854 -5.72 21.78 18.64
C LYS A 854 -6.70 20.83 19.34
N ALA A 855 -6.41 20.43 20.58
CA ALA A 855 -7.36 19.61 21.35
C ALA A 855 -8.71 20.33 21.54
N LEU A 856 -8.71 21.63 21.81
CA LEU A 856 -9.94 22.43 21.93
C LEU A 856 -10.71 22.52 20.61
N GLU A 857 -10.01 22.65 19.48
CA GLU A 857 -10.60 22.67 18.13
C GLU A 857 -11.43 21.40 17.89
N HIS A 858 -10.84 20.21 18.04
CA HIS A 858 -11.55 18.94 17.84
C HIS A 858 -12.61 18.68 18.92
N TYR A 859 -12.36 19.03 20.18
CA TYR A 859 -13.37 18.91 21.25
C TYR A 859 -14.64 19.71 20.95
N ASN A 860 -14.49 20.93 20.43
CA ASN A 860 -15.62 21.79 20.04
C ASN A 860 -16.45 21.21 18.89
N TYR A 861 -15.86 20.34 18.06
CA TYR A 861 -16.56 19.58 17.04
C TYR A 861 -17.31 18.40 17.64
N ILE A 862 -16.62 17.56 18.42
CA ILE A 862 -17.19 16.34 19.03
C ILE A 862 -18.40 16.65 19.92
N ARG A 863 -18.36 17.75 20.68
CA ARG A 863 -19.47 18.12 21.59
C ARG A 863 -20.80 18.41 20.89
N GLN A 864 -20.82 18.50 19.56
CA GLN A 864 -22.02 18.71 18.77
C GLN A 864 -22.79 17.39 18.52
N TYR A 865 -22.14 16.24 18.73
CA TYR A 865 -22.74 14.92 18.59
C TYR A 865 -23.50 14.50 19.86
N PRO A 866 -24.57 13.69 19.76
CA PRO A 866 -25.32 13.22 20.92
C PRO A 866 -24.47 12.34 21.85
N HIS A 867 -24.36 12.71 23.11
CA HIS A 867 -23.76 11.85 24.13
C HIS A 867 -24.76 10.83 24.67
N TRP A 868 -24.25 9.66 25.06
CA TRP A 868 -25.03 8.68 25.80
C TRP A 868 -25.57 9.27 27.09
N GLN A 869 -26.83 8.98 27.39
CA GLN A 869 -27.48 9.34 28.64
C GLN A 869 -27.66 8.08 29.48
N ASP A 870 -27.31 8.16 30.75
CA ASP A 870 -27.57 7.10 31.71
C ASP A 870 -29.10 6.95 31.89
N SER A 871 -29.62 5.74 31.67
CA SER A 871 -31.08 5.48 31.64
C SER A 871 -31.74 5.64 33.02
N GLY A 872 -30.97 5.53 34.11
CA GLY A 872 -31.47 5.69 35.48
C GLY A 872 -31.49 7.14 35.97
N THR A 873 -30.55 7.96 35.52
CA THR A 873 -30.32 9.33 36.04
C THR A 873 -30.60 10.43 35.02
N GLY A 874 -30.68 10.11 33.73
CA GLY A 874 -30.81 11.08 32.63
C GLY A 874 -29.57 11.97 32.44
N MET A 875 -28.46 11.66 33.12
CA MET A 875 -27.22 12.42 33.02
C MET A 875 -26.40 11.98 31.81
N VAL A 876 -25.72 12.95 31.19
CA VAL A 876 -24.78 12.70 30.09
C VAL A 876 -23.57 11.93 30.61
N VAL A 877 -23.27 10.80 29.98
CA VAL A 877 -22.08 9.98 30.22
C VAL A 877 -20.97 10.50 29.30
N ALA A 878 -20.10 11.36 29.84
CA ALA A 878 -18.91 11.84 29.13
C ALA A 878 -17.85 10.74 29.04
N LYS A 879 -17.14 10.66 27.91
CA LYS A 879 -15.99 9.77 27.77
C LYS A 879 -14.82 10.25 28.64
N LYS A 880 -13.93 9.33 29.02
CA LYS A 880 -12.84 9.61 29.97
C LYS A 880 -11.92 10.73 29.51
N GLU A 881 -11.60 10.77 28.23
CA GLU A 881 -10.68 11.72 27.62
C GLU A 881 -11.27 13.14 27.61
N GLU A 882 -12.59 13.27 27.46
CA GLU A 882 -13.30 14.55 27.60
C GLU A 882 -13.23 15.05 29.06
N ILE A 883 -13.41 14.15 30.03
CA ILE A 883 -13.27 14.48 31.46
C ILE A 883 -11.82 14.92 31.77
N TYR A 884 -10.83 14.23 31.22
CA TYR A 884 -9.42 14.57 31.38
C TYR A 884 -9.12 15.99 30.86
N PHE A 885 -9.56 16.30 29.64
CA PHE A 885 -9.38 17.61 29.04
C PHE A 885 -10.10 18.71 29.82
N LEU A 886 -11.36 18.50 30.23
CA LEU A 886 -12.12 19.52 30.97
C LEU A 886 -11.53 19.81 32.36
N ASN A 887 -10.99 18.80 33.06
CA ASN A 887 -10.26 19.01 34.30
C ASN A 887 -8.94 19.73 34.05
N TRP A 888 -8.19 19.34 33.02
CA TRP A 888 -6.94 19.99 32.63
C TRP A 888 -7.14 21.49 32.32
N MET A 889 -8.17 21.82 31.55
CA MET A 889 -8.58 23.20 31.25
C MET A 889 -9.19 23.95 32.45
N GLY A 890 -9.41 23.27 33.58
CA GLY A 890 -9.96 23.87 34.81
C GLY A 890 -11.47 24.17 34.75
N VAL A 891 -12.18 23.61 33.76
CA VAL A 891 -13.63 23.79 33.55
C VAL A 891 -14.42 22.87 34.49
N LEU A 892 -13.94 21.65 34.71
CA LEU A 892 -14.54 20.67 35.59
C LEU A 892 -13.68 20.48 36.84
N LYS A 893 -14.33 20.17 37.98
CA LYS A 893 -13.65 19.72 39.21
C LYS A 893 -13.99 18.24 39.46
N PRO A 894 -13.08 17.45 40.07
CA PRO A 894 -13.37 16.05 40.37
C PRO A 894 -14.56 15.90 41.31
N GLY A 895 -15.50 15.03 40.94
CA GLY A 895 -16.66 14.69 41.76
C GLY A 895 -16.53 13.38 42.54
N CYS A 896 -15.47 12.59 42.31
CA CYS A 896 -15.28 11.26 42.89
C CYS A 896 -14.22 11.26 44.00
N ARG A 897 -14.34 10.36 44.98
CA ARG A 897 -13.25 10.11 45.94
C ARG A 897 -12.08 9.41 45.24
N PRO A 898 -10.83 9.86 45.44
CA PRO A 898 -9.65 9.19 44.90
C PRO A 898 -9.56 7.74 45.37
N SER A 899 -8.99 6.87 44.53
CA SER A 899 -8.61 5.51 44.94
C SER A 899 -7.47 5.57 45.97
N LEU A 900 -7.32 4.52 46.78
CA LEU A 900 -6.21 4.39 47.73
C LEU A 900 -4.83 4.41 47.04
N ASP A 901 -4.79 4.07 45.75
CA ASP A 901 -3.56 4.03 44.94
C ASP A 901 -3.31 5.32 44.14
N SER A 902 -4.13 6.36 44.33
CA SER A 902 -3.96 7.65 43.64
C SER A 902 -2.73 8.43 44.11
N MET A 903 -2.19 9.27 43.23
CA MET A 903 -1.03 10.13 43.54
C MET A 903 -1.41 11.25 44.51
N GLY A 904 -0.99 11.07 45.77
CA GLY A 904 -1.17 12.04 46.85
C GLY A 904 0.01 12.03 47.81
N GLU A 905 0.13 13.10 48.60
CA GLU A 905 1.27 13.37 49.48
C GLU A 905 1.57 12.22 50.47
N GLU A 906 0.53 11.74 51.18
CA GLU A 906 0.67 10.62 52.12
C GLU A 906 1.18 9.35 51.43
N LYS A 907 0.59 9.02 50.28
CA LYS A 907 0.98 7.84 49.51
C LYS A 907 2.39 7.96 48.96
N ALA A 908 2.79 9.13 48.46
CA ALA A 908 4.16 9.35 47.99
C ALA A 908 5.18 9.14 49.10
N GLY A 909 4.87 9.54 50.34
CA GLY A 909 5.68 9.25 51.53
C GLY A 909 5.85 7.75 51.79
N GLU A 910 4.77 6.97 51.79
CA GLU A 910 4.82 5.51 51.93
C GLU A 910 5.69 4.85 50.85
N VAL A 911 5.51 5.32 49.61
CA VAL A 911 6.22 4.81 48.44
C VAL A 911 7.72 5.09 48.51
N ARG A 912 8.13 6.27 49.01
CA ARG A 912 9.56 6.58 49.25
C ARG A 912 10.20 5.68 50.29
N GLU A 913 9.49 5.36 51.38
CA GLU A 913 10.01 4.42 52.39
C GLU A 913 10.16 3.01 51.81
N LYS A 914 9.24 2.59 50.92
CA LYS A 914 9.34 1.32 50.22
C LYS A 914 10.61 1.22 49.36
N TYR A 915 10.95 2.27 48.61
CA TYR A 915 12.16 2.25 47.76
C TYR A 915 13.44 1.96 48.52
N LYS A 916 13.59 2.46 49.76
CA LYS A 916 14.79 2.25 50.58
C LYS A 916 15.04 0.79 50.96
N THR A 917 14.01 -0.04 50.87
CA THR A 917 14.05 -1.47 51.20
C THR A 917 14.30 -2.37 50.00
N GLU A 918 14.30 -1.81 48.78
CA GLU A 918 14.52 -2.55 47.55
C GLU A 918 16.02 -2.72 47.27
N THR A 919 16.41 -3.79 46.56
CA THR A 919 17.83 -4.09 46.30
C THR A 919 18.16 -4.22 44.81
N TRP A 920 17.16 -4.14 43.94
CA TRP A 920 17.30 -4.43 42.52
C TRP A 920 17.92 -3.27 41.70
N HIS A 921 17.86 -2.04 42.21
CA HIS A 921 18.22 -0.80 41.49
C HIS A 921 19.72 -0.44 41.52
N SER A 922 20.59 -1.35 41.96
CA SER A 922 22.00 -1.07 42.27
C SER A 922 23.01 -1.34 41.13
N VAL A 923 22.57 -1.76 39.94
CA VAL A 923 23.49 -2.21 38.86
C VAL A 923 23.06 -1.70 37.47
N ILE A 924 23.54 -0.52 37.09
CA ILE A 924 23.45 -0.01 35.71
C ILE A 924 24.56 -0.63 34.86
N GLY A 925 24.25 -0.98 33.61
CA GLY A 925 25.26 -1.44 32.64
C GLY A 925 26.37 -0.41 32.42
N ARG A 926 27.63 -0.83 32.40
CA ARG A 926 28.80 0.06 32.18
C ARG A 926 28.69 0.88 30.89
N GLN A 927 28.15 0.27 29.83
CA GLN A 927 27.92 0.93 28.54
C GLN A 927 26.91 2.08 28.67
N LEU A 928 25.75 1.83 29.27
CA LEU A 928 24.71 2.84 29.49
C LEU A 928 25.19 3.96 30.41
N LYS A 929 25.96 3.63 31.44
CA LYS A 929 26.58 4.63 32.32
C LYS A 929 27.55 5.53 31.56
N ASN A 930 28.34 4.96 30.64
CA ASN A 930 29.22 5.75 29.78
C ASN A 930 28.44 6.58 28.75
N GLN A 931 27.37 6.03 28.15
CA GLN A 931 26.50 6.76 27.22
C GLN A 931 25.81 7.95 27.90
N PHE A 932 25.28 7.75 29.11
CA PHE A 932 24.65 8.80 29.91
C PHE A 932 25.61 9.97 30.20
N ARG A 933 26.92 9.68 30.39
CA ARG A 933 27.94 10.72 30.58
C ARG A 933 28.20 11.55 29.30
N VAL A 934 27.97 10.97 28.13
CA VAL A 934 28.13 11.65 26.83
C VAL A 934 26.86 12.42 26.47
N LYS A 935 25.70 11.83 26.73
CA LYS A 935 24.37 12.39 26.46
C LYS A 935 23.46 12.06 27.63
N LYS A 936 23.10 13.07 28.41
CA LYS A 936 22.28 12.94 29.62
C LYS A 936 20.81 12.78 29.25
N SER A 937 20.48 11.64 28.67
CA SER A 937 19.12 11.29 28.27
C SER A 937 18.50 10.26 29.20
N ILE A 938 17.24 10.46 29.58
CA ILE A 938 16.45 9.49 30.37
C ILE A 938 15.03 9.35 29.82
N ALA A 939 14.35 8.29 30.21
CA ALA A 939 12.89 8.14 30.09
C ALA A 939 12.26 8.06 31.48
N MET A 940 11.11 8.70 31.70
CA MET A 940 10.46 8.78 33.02
C MET A 940 9.00 8.34 33.00
N ASP A 941 8.57 7.68 34.07
CA ASP A 941 7.15 7.39 34.35
C ASP A 941 6.49 8.51 35.19
N ALA A 942 5.16 8.43 35.33
CA ALA A 942 4.34 9.44 35.98
C ALA A 942 4.69 9.57 37.47
N TRP A 943 4.94 8.43 38.13
CA TRP A 943 5.32 8.43 39.54
C TRP A 943 6.72 9.01 39.77
N SER A 944 7.67 8.84 38.84
CA SER A 944 9.00 9.45 38.96
C SER A 944 8.89 10.97 38.95
N LEU A 945 8.12 11.50 38.00
CA LEU A 945 7.84 12.93 37.92
C LEU A 945 7.11 13.42 39.19
N TYR A 946 6.14 12.65 39.68
CA TYR A 946 5.42 12.98 40.91
C TYR A 946 6.32 12.97 42.15
N GLN A 947 7.23 12.00 42.28
CA GLN A 947 8.18 11.94 43.38
C GLN A 947 9.17 13.11 43.36
N LEU A 948 9.67 13.49 42.19
CA LEU A 948 10.51 14.69 42.06
C LEU A 948 9.74 15.97 42.43
N ALA A 949 8.48 16.08 42.03
CA ALA A 949 7.63 17.20 42.45
C ALA A 949 7.34 17.18 43.96
N GLU A 950 7.29 16.00 44.58
CA GLU A 950 7.14 15.86 46.03
C GLU A 950 8.41 16.21 46.79
N MET A 951 9.57 16.02 46.18
CA MET A 951 10.89 16.34 46.73
C MET A 951 11.36 17.76 46.41
N ASP A 952 10.54 18.57 45.74
CA ASP A 952 10.90 19.89 45.19
C ASP A 952 12.17 19.83 44.30
N ALA A 953 12.35 18.70 43.59
CA ALA A 953 13.51 18.35 42.77
C ALA A 953 13.20 18.27 41.26
N LEU A 954 12.06 18.83 40.83
CA LEU A 954 11.69 18.91 39.40
C LEU A 954 12.76 19.66 38.57
N ASP A 955 13.42 20.66 39.16
CA ASP A 955 14.45 21.45 38.49
C ASP A 955 15.72 20.65 38.15
N ASP A 956 15.96 19.51 38.80
CA ASP A 956 17.09 18.63 38.47
C ASP A 956 17.01 18.11 37.03
N ILE A 957 15.79 18.01 36.49
CA ILE A 957 15.51 17.60 35.13
C ILE A 957 16.08 18.63 34.12
N GLN A 958 16.18 19.92 34.47
CA GLN A 958 16.77 20.95 33.58
C GLN A 958 18.25 20.70 33.27
N SER A 959 18.94 19.91 34.10
CA SER A 959 20.35 19.57 33.91
C SER A 959 20.59 18.45 32.90
N LEU A 960 19.52 17.85 32.38
CA LEU A 960 19.51 16.76 31.42
C LEU A 960 19.31 17.28 30.00
N ASP A 961 19.96 16.63 29.03
CA ASP A 961 19.88 17.01 27.62
C ASP A 961 18.52 16.63 27.02
N TYR A 962 17.99 15.45 27.40
CA TYR A 962 16.73 14.92 26.86
C TYR A 962 15.98 14.09 27.91
N VAL A 963 14.71 14.41 28.14
CA VAL A 963 13.84 13.65 29.04
C VAL A 963 12.62 13.19 28.27
N TYR A 964 12.51 11.88 28.09
CA TYR A 964 11.39 11.29 27.36
C TYR A 964 10.26 10.90 28.32
N VAL A 965 9.04 11.30 27.96
CA VAL A 965 7.81 10.97 28.70
C VAL A 965 6.85 10.33 27.73
N SER A 966 6.30 9.16 28.04
CA SER A 966 5.41 8.48 27.10
C SER A 966 4.02 9.11 27.04
N HIS A 967 3.29 8.93 25.94
CA HIS A 967 1.90 9.41 25.87
C HIS A 967 1.02 8.76 26.95
N ILE A 968 1.27 7.48 27.28
CA ILE A 968 0.59 6.78 28.37
C ILE A 968 0.89 7.45 29.72
N THR A 969 2.12 7.94 29.93
CA THR A 969 2.51 8.71 31.13
C THR A 969 1.71 10.02 31.23
N VAL A 970 1.58 10.76 30.13
CA VAL A 970 0.74 11.98 30.08
C VAL A 970 -0.72 11.64 30.36
N THR A 971 -1.27 10.58 29.74
CA THR A 971 -2.64 10.12 30.01
C THR A 971 -2.83 9.75 31.48
N ARG A 972 -1.85 9.09 32.10
CA ARG A 972 -1.88 8.71 33.52
C ARG A 972 -1.90 9.93 34.43
N LEU A 973 -1.09 10.95 34.15
CA LEU A 973 -1.10 12.23 34.87
C LEU A 973 -2.43 12.96 34.71
N LEU A 974 -2.98 13.03 33.50
CA LEU A 974 -4.29 13.62 33.23
C LEU A 974 -5.43 12.86 33.96
N GLU A 975 -5.36 11.53 34.00
CA GLU A 975 -6.28 10.69 34.75
C GLU A 975 -6.21 10.99 36.25
N GLU A 976 -5.02 11.00 36.84
CA GLU A 976 -4.85 11.29 38.26
C GLU A 976 -5.26 12.73 38.61
N LEU A 977 -5.00 13.71 37.74
CA LEU A 977 -5.51 15.07 37.88
C LEU A 977 -7.05 15.09 37.92
N SER A 978 -7.71 14.33 37.04
CA SER A 978 -9.18 14.26 36.98
C SER A 978 -9.83 13.59 38.20
N LYS A 979 -9.06 12.79 38.96
CA LYS A 979 -9.52 12.14 40.20
C LYS A 979 -9.23 12.97 41.43
N THR A 980 -8.08 13.64 41.48
CA THR A 980 -7.55 14.24 42.71
C THR A 980 -7.57 15.78 42.71
N ASN A 981 -7.56 16.42 41.54
CA ASN A 981 -7.27 17.85 41.37
C ASN A 981 -5.96 18.29 42.05
N ASN A 982 -4.96 17.40 42.09
CA ASN A 982 -3.70 17.65 42.76
C ASN A 982 -2.88 18.73 42.04
N LEU A 983 -2.48 19.77 42.79
CA LEU A 983 -1.72 20.90 42.27
C LEU A 983 -0.35 20.48 41.71
N LYS A 984 0.34 19.52 42.33
CA LYS A 984 1.66 19.06 41.86
C LYS A 984 1.56 18.35 40.51
N ILE A 985 0.49 17.59 40.27
CA ILE A 985 0.23 16.97 38.96
C ILE A 985 0.00 18.03 37.88
N ARG A 986 -0.75 19.10 38.22
CA ARG A 986 -0.94 20.23 37.30
C ARG A 986 0.39 20.90 36.98
N ILE A 987 1.24 21.15 37.98
CA ILE A 987 2.60 21.71 37.78
C ILE A 987 3.43 20.81 36.87
N ILE A 988 3.41 19.48 37.06
CA ILE A 988 4.15 18.53 36.21
C ILE A 988 3.68 18.62 34.75
N LEU A 989 2.37 18.62 34.51
CA LEU A 989 1.82 18.72 33.16
C LEU A 989 2.17 20.06 32.49
N GLU A 990 2.11 21.18 33.23
CA GLU A 990 2.55 22.49 32.75
C GLU A 990 4.06 22.49 32.45
N TYR A 991 4.85 21.80 33.28
CA TYR A 991 6.29 21.67 33.10
C TYR A 991 6.65 20.85 31.84
N ILE A 992 5.97 19.72 31.61
CA ILE A 992 6.11 18.93 30.38
C ILE A 992 5.76 19.77 29.15
N GLN A 993 4.69 20.58 29.23
CA GLN A 993 4.24 21.40 28.11
C GLN A 993 5.22 22.54 27.76
N LEU A 994 5.93 23.10 28.74
CA LEU A 994 6.73 24.32 28.58
C LEU A 994 8.24 24.08 28.44
N SER A 995 8.74 22.89 28.77
CA SER A 995 10.18 22.62 28.84
C SER A 995 10.73 22.08 27.51
N ASP A 996 11.74 22.76 26.95
CA ASP A 996 12.34 22.38 25.65
C ASP A 996 13.10 21.05 25.68
N ASN A 997 13.56 20.61 26.86
CA ASN A 997 14.31 19.37 27.03
C ASN A 997 13.43 18.15 27.35
N ILE A 998 12.12 18.33 27.51
CA ILE A 998 11.17 17.24 27.72
C ILE A 998 10.46 16.92 26.39
N HIS A 999 10.47 15.65 26.01
CA HIS A 999 9.86 15.18 24.77
C HIS A 999 8.81 14.12 25.06
N ILE A 1000 7.57 14.40 24.65
CA ILE A 1000 6.49 13.42 24.67
C ILE A 1000 6.76 12.41 23.55
N TYR A 1001 6.99 11.15 23.90
CA TYR A 1001 7.44 10.13 22.96
C TYR A 1001 7.02 8.72 23.38
N THR A 1002 6.32 8.00 22.51
CA THR A 1002 6.04 6.56 22.67
C THR A 1002 6.92 5.77 21.70
N ALA A 1003 7.46 4.64 22.14
CA ALA A 1003 8.28 3.77 21.30
C ALA A 1003 7.48 3.19 20.11
N GLY A 1004 8.14 2.97 18.98
CA GLY A 1004 7.58 2.28 17.84
C GLY A 1004 7.32 0.79 18.13
N PHE A 1005 6.48 0.15 17.29
CA PHE A 1005 5.95 -1.20 17.56
C PHE A 1005 7.03 -2.25 17.87
N LYS A 1006 8.19 -2.20 17.21
CA LYS A 1006 9.29 -3.16 17.42
C LYS A 1006 9.86 -3.10 18.84
N ALA A 1007 10.15 -1.91 19.36
CA ALA A 1007 10.65 -1.73 20.71
C ALA A 1007 9.56 -2.02 21.76
N GLN A 1008 8.30 -1.71 21.47
CA GLN A 1008 7.19 -2.13 22.33
C GLN A 1008 7.11 -3.66 22.45
N LEU A 1009 7.26 -4.39 21.34
CA LEU A 1009 7.20 -5.85 21.33
C LEU A 1009 8.29 -6.50 22.18
N GLU A 1010 9.50 -5.94 22.19
CA GLU A 1010 10.60 -6.44 23.04
C GLU A 1010 10.19 -6.47 24.52
N VAL A 1011 9.51 -5.42 24.99
CA VAL A 1011 9.01 -5.35 26.38
C VAL A 1011 7.75 -6.20 26.57
N ARG A 1012 6.79 -6.12 25.65
CA ARG A 1012 5.54 -6.92 25.67
C ARG A 1012 5.81 -8.43 25.68
N ASN A 1013 6.95 -8.86 25.13
CA ASN A 1013 7.33 -10.26 25.09
C ASN A 1013 7.65 -10.85 26.47
N VAL A 1014 8.08 -10.01 27.42
CA VAL A 1014 8.54 -10.46 28.73
C VAL A 1014 7.69 -9.94 29.89
N ALA A 1015 6.90 -8.89 29.69
CA ALA A 1015 6.09 -8.27 30.74
C ALA A 1015 4.75 -7.72 30.23
N ARG A 1016 3.81 -7.47 31.17
CA ARG A 1016 2.55 -6.77 30.84
C ARG A 1016 2.85 -5.31 30.52
N TYR A 1017 2.21 -4.80 29.48
CA TYR A 1017 2.50 -3.45 28.99
C TYR A 1017 1.70 -2.37 29.72
N HIS A 1018 2.14 -2.05 30.94
CA HIS A 1018 1.65 -0.93 31.73
C HIS A 1018 2.48 0.34 31.48
N GLU A 1019 2.14 1.43 32.18
CA GLU A 1019 2.77 2.74 31.98
C GLU A 1019 4.30 2.70 32.08
N PHE A 1020 4.86 2.07 33.12
CA PHE A 1020 6.32 1.93 33.24
C PHE A 1020 6.94 1.06 32.13
N ALA A 1021 6.24 0.01 31.66
CA ALA A 1021 6.70 -0.79 30.53
C ALA A 1021 6.84 0.05 29.25
N SER A 1022 5.95 1.04 29.06
CA SER A 1022 6.05 2.04 27.98
C SER A 1022 7.31 2.89 28.13
N THR A 1023 7.63 3.35 29.34
CA THR A 1023 8.87 4.08 29.64
C THR A 1023 10.12 3.24 29.34
N VAL A 1024 10.11 1.95 29.70
CA VAL A 1024 11.21 1.03 29.36
C VAL A 1024 11.35 0.85 27.85
N ALA A 1025 10.23 0.70 27.12
CA ALA A 1025 10.27 0.59 25.67
C ALA A 1025 10.88 1.84 25.01
N VAL A 1026 10.55 3.03 25.52
CA VAL A 1026 11.16 4.29 25.08
C VAL A 1026 12.66 4.31 25.39
N ALA A 1027 13.07 3.85 26.57
CA ALA A 1027 14.47 3.77 26.96
C ALA A 1027 15.28 2.79 26.09
N ILE A 1028 14.67 1.68 25.66
CA ILE A 1028 15.27 0.76 24.69
C ILE A 1028 15.46 1.46 23.34
N GLU A 1029 14.41 2.09 22.81
CA GLU A 1029 14.43 2.70 21.49
C GLU A 1029 15.37 3.91 21.40
N LYS A 1030 15.43 4.71 22.46
CA LYS A 1030 16.33 5.89 22.55
C LYS A 1030 17.71 5.56 23.12
N ASP A 1031 17.95 4.29 23.43
CA ASP A 1031 19.16 3.78 24.08
C ASP A 1031 19.59 4.63 25.29
N CYS A 1032 18.64 4.86 26.21
CA CYS A 1032 18.83 5.70 27.40
C CYS A 1032 18.43 4.97 28.69
N VAL A 1033 18.54 5.66 29.83
CA VAL A 1033 18.20 5.10 31.15
C VAL A 1033 16.72 5.34 31.46
N ALA A 1034 16.01 4.30 31.89
CA ALA A 1034 14.64 4.42 32.40
C ALA A 1034 14.64 4.72 33.91
N VAL A 1035 13.93 5.76 34.33
CA VAL A 1035 13.71 6.08 35.74
C VAL A 1035 12.38 5.49 36.18
N TYR A 1036 12.44 4.61 37.18
CA TYR A 1036 11.30 3.86 37.71
C TYR A 1036 10.80 4.49 39.00
N GLY A 1037 9.60 5.04 38.93
CA GLY A 1037 8.87 5.61 40.05
C GLY A 1037 7.61 4.83 40.40
N ASP A 1038 7.13 3.89 39.58
CA ASP A 1038 5.95 3.13 39.96
C ASP A 1038 6.20 2.34 41.30
N PRO A 1039 5.26 2.41 42.27
CA PRO A 1039 5.39 1.72 43.55
C PRO A 1039 5.28 0.20 43.43
N ILE A 1040 4.72 -0.33 42.35
CA ILE A 1040 4.63 -1.76 42.07
C ILE A 1040 5.85 -2.14 41.24
N VAL A 1041 6.66 -3.08 41.74
CA VAL A 1041 7.81 -3.64 41.03
C VAL A 1041 7.32 -4.81 40.18
N ASP A 1042 7.43 -4.72 38.85
CA ASP A 1042 7.22 -5.87 37.96
C ASP A 1042 8.54 -6.65 37.86
N ASP A 1043 8.59 -7.79 38.55
CA ASP A 1043 9.77 -8.66 38.61
C ASP A 1043 10.26 -9.06 37.21
N SER A 1044 9.36 -9.23 36.25
CA SER A 1044 9.68 -9.61 34.87
C SER A 1044 10.45 -8.50 34.15
N ILE A 1045 10.03 -7.24 34.34
CA ILE A 1045 10.72 -6.07 33.78
C ILE A 1045 12.09 -5.91 34.42
N ILE A 1046 12.18 -6.05 35.74
CA ILE A 1046 13.47 -5.93 36.44
C ILE A 1046 14.42 -7.06 36.03
N GLU A 1047 13.96 -8.31 35.96
CA GLU A 1047 14.80 -9.44 35.57
C GLU A 1047 15.46 -9.24 34.20
N HIS A 1048 14.71 -8.74 33.22
CA HIS A 1048 15.17 -8.59 31.84
C HIS A 1048 15.88 -7.25 31.59
N PHE A 1049 15.47 -6.17 32.26
CA PHE A 1049 15.89 -4.80 31.94
C PHE A 1049 16.54 -4.03 33.10
N ARG A 1050 16.84 -4.65 34.25
CA ARG A 1050 17.49 -3.97 35.41
C ARG A 1050 18.75 -3.17 35.07
N ASN A 1051 19.50 -3.58 34.05
CA ASN A 1051 20.72 -2.89 33.63
C ASN A 1051 20.48 -1.53 32.95
N ARG A 1052 19.22 -1.23 32.59
CA ARG A 1052 18.73 0.02 31.98
C ARG A 1052 17.88 0.86 32.92
N ILE A 1053 17.56 0.35 34.11
CA ILE A 1053 16.58 0.94 35.01
C ILE A 1053 17.28 1.46 36.26
N VAL A 1054 16.88 2.65 36.70
CA VAL A 1054 17.26 3.23 38.00
C VAL A 1054 16.03 3.63 38.79
N ARG A 1055 16.13 3.65 40.12
CA ARG A 1055 15.07 4.23 40.96
C ARG A 1055 15.17 5.75 40.92
N VAL A 1056 14.04 6.44 41.07
CA VAL A 1056 14.00 7.91 41.08
C VAL A 1056 14.94 8.54 42.12
N ASN A 1057 15.11 7.93 43.29
CA ASN A 1057 16.01 8.42 44.34
C ASN A 1057 17.50 8.31 43.97
N ASP A 1058 17.86 7.48 43.00
CA ASP A 1058 19.24 7.31 42.55
C ASP A 1058 19.62 8.29 41.43
N LEU A 1059 18.67 9.09 40.93
CA LEU A 1059 18.88 10.05 39.85
C LEU A 1059 19.93 11.11 40.21
N GLU A 1060 19.89 11.65 41.43
CA GLU A 1060 20.91 12.59 41.91
C GLU A 1060 22.31 11.97 41.88
N SER A 1061 22.45 10.70 42.25
CA SER A 1061 23.73 9.99 42.22
C SER A 1061 24.23 9.79 40.80
N LEU A 1062 23.31 9.55 39.84
CA LEU A 1062 23.61 9.47 38.41
C LEU A 1062 24.11 10.82 37.86
N LEU A 1063 23.56 11.94 38.36
CA LEU A 1063 23.92 13.31 37.99
C LEU A 1063 25.23 13.79 38.67
N ALA A 1064 25.53 13.31 39.88
CA ALA A 1064 26.64 13.75 40.72
C ALA A 1064 28.01 13.16 40.34
N GLU A 1065 28.07 12.05 39.61
CA GLU A 1065 29.34 11.47 39.12
C GLU A 1065 29.94 12.29 37.96
N ARG A 1066 30.65 13.38 38.32
CA ARG A 1066 31.58 14.09 37.43
C ARG A 1066 32.90 13.36 37.24
#